data_AF-A0A1Y5GTE9-F1
#
_entry.id   AF-A0A1Y5GTE9-F1
#
_cell.length_a   1.000
_cell.length_b   1.000
_cell.length_c   1.000
_cell.angle_alpha   90.00
_cell.angle_beta   90.00
_cell.angle_gamma   90.00
#
_symmetry.space_group_name_H-M   'P 1'
#
loop_
_entity.id
_entity.type
_entity.pdbx_description
1 polymer ?
#
loop_
_entity_poly.entity_id
_entity_poly.type
_entity_poly.pdbx_seq_one_letter_code
_entity_poly.pdbx_strand_id
1 'polypeptide(L)'
;MASLLAISGCGSDSDKKEPPVVEPPIVVPAPTVTTAQKLVVDITNAQVSGENLIVTFEAYNEEGFGFVGLDSVRLTVVKLIPGANGNASEWQSFINRVKDETEAFPNSAVVTQAYNESNGTDVEGKGTLIDSQNGKYQYTFSADVVNAVDPLTGDAIAWEENLTHRIGLEVRKSDNNPVVNAHFDWVPAGDGVSVTRDIVDIASCNQCHTELAMHGGNRTDTAYCVTCHNPGTPEPISGETADFKVMIHKIHRGASLPSMATQGDGAEYTIYGYRNSAHTYAKNEAGEISGVVFPQDIRNCTNCHVGAEDKLNDPRISTIATTDGDNWKNVPTIEACGSCHDDMAWNDDMLANTAKRKHEALFPATNDDCATCHASGQLFEVEKLHTNAFKDSLASATAITFATTSVTLASNGFNFTVQVKKDGEQLSDMSSISQYFKKGTGEVYVMFNWDNGDGYEASYANNHVKFSSCALASDSDDFICHWDTSTLNNGDPITTGTGVFTFADALTCINHQTNELTDCAATDINGEALEIDLLPAPLSISHFDLSSLATTDDYENKFAADLASCKSCHSADMNIHATRHGANDFTQCTSCHNATRPAYYAGRPADLKYQVHKLHASNDPQGHGAIKFPAELNNCQQCHSEGQIDLPLAQNPRAAATKNPTYAGWNLLDPAASVYTSPTATVCTTCHISVTPGFIDATGKIITNTDGSAFVDENGDPMAFKDNEQDIINHMILAGGAVFGATTAAEATDTEACSTCHAIGKSVGVDKVHGLTD
;
A
#
# COMPACT_ATOMS: atom_id res chain seq x y z
N MET A 1 -36.91 -40.65 -15.42
CA MET A 1 -37.45 -41.13 -16.71
C MET A 1 -36.55 -42.25 -17.20
N ALA A 2 -37.09 -43.46 -17.26
CA ALA A 2 -36.42 -44.62 -17.85
C ALA A 2 -36.51 -44.55 -19.38
N SER A 3 -35.50 -45.07 -20.08
CA SER A 3 -35.72 -45.69 -21.39
C SER A 3 -34.71 -46.81 -21.62
N LEU A 4 -35.29 -48.01 -21.65
CA LEU A 4 -34.77 -49.26 -22.16
C LEU A 4 -34.46 -49.16 -23.67
N LEU A 5 -33.45 -49.90 -24.11
CA LEU A 5 -33.48 -50.57 -25.41
C LEU A 5 -33.17 -52.06 -25.20
N ALA A 6 -34.08 -52.90 -25.68
CA ALA A 6 -34.02 -54.34 -25.66
C ALA A 6 -33.75 -54.87 -27.07
N ILE A 7 -32.93 -55.92 -27.21
CA ILE A 7 -33.09 -56.94 -28.26
C ILE A 7 -32.79 -58.33 -27.67
N SER A 8 -33.74 -59.23 -27.90
CA SER A 8 -33.77 -60.65 -27.57
C SER A 8 -33.09 -61.54 -28.62
N GLY A 9 -32.56 -62.71 -28.23
CA GLY A 9 -32.22 -63.79 -29.17
C GLY A 9 -31.80 -65.11 -28.50
N CYS A 10 -32.66 -66.13 -28.65
CA CYS A 10 -32.63 -67.50 -28.11
C CYS A 10 -31.38 -68.36 -28.41
N GLY A 11 -31.12 -69.38 -27.57
CA GLY A 11 -30.35 -70.56 -27.96
C GLY A 11 -29.85 -71.42 -26.79
N SER A 12 -30.20 -72.70 -26.78
CA SER A 12 -30.12 -73.67 -25.70
C SER A 12 -28.77 -74.38 -25.51
N ASP A 13 -28.61 -74.91 -24.28
CA ASP A 13 -27.85 -76.08 -23.86
C ASP A 13 -26.32 -76.03 -23.63
N SER A 14 -26.02 -76.08 -22.32
CA SER A 14 -25.02 -76.89 -21.61
C SER A 14 -23.56 -76.83 -22.06
N ASP A 15 -22.78 -76.03 -21.33
CA ASP A 15 -21.48 -76.48 -20.82
C ASP A 15 -21.16 -75.75 -19.50
N LYS A 16 -20.81 -76.52 -18.48
CA LYS A 16 -20.40 -76.01 -17.16
C LYS A 16 -19.06 -75.30 -17.31
N LYS A 17 -19.05 -73.97 -17.17
CA LYS A 17 -17.84 -73.18 -16.88
C LYS A 17 -18.01 -72.50 -15.53
N GLU A 18 -16.98 -72.63 -14.69
CA GLU A 18 -16.85 -71.91 -13.42
C GLU A 18 -16.99 -70.40 -13.63
N PRO A 19 -17.55 -69.65 -12.65
CA PRO A 19 -17.65 -68.21 -12.76
C PRO A 19 -16.25 -67.58 -12.86
N PRO A 20 -16.06 -66.53 -13.67
CA PRO A 20 -14.78 -65.84 -13.73
C PRO A 20 -14.48 -65.21 -12.37
N VAL A 21 -13.24 -65.40 -11.91
CA VAL A 21 -12.69 -64.64 -10.80
C VAL A 21 -12.77 -63.15 -11.19
N VAL A 22 -13.58 -62.38 -10.47
CA VAL A 22 -13.53 -60.92 -10.57
C VAL A 22 -12.21 -60.51 -9.93
N GLU A 23 -11.21 -60.20 -10.75
CA GLU A 23 -10.01 -59.53 -10.25
C GLU A 23 -10.43 -58.19 -9.62
N PRO A 24 -9.90 -57.83 -8.44
CA PRO A 24 -10.17 -56.53 -7.85
C PRO A 24 -9.76 -55.44 -8.85
N PRO A 25 -10.47 -54.29 -8.90
CA PRO A 25 -10.11 -53.21 -9.81
C PRO A 25 -8.64 -52.85 -9.60
N ILE A 26 -7.88 -52.84 -10.69
CA ILE A 26 -6.52 -52.30 -10.71
C ILE A 26 -6.66 -50.84 -10.29
N VAL A 27 -6.29 -50.53 -9.05
CA VAL A 27 -6.11 -49.16 -8.59
C VAL A 27 -4.87 -48.65 -9.32
N VAL A 28 -5.07 -47.94 -10.43
CA VAL A 28 -4.01 -47.17 -11.06
C VAL A 28 -3.62 -46.10 -10.03
N PRO A 29 -2.35 -46.02 -9.59
CA PRO A 29 -1.91 -44.96 -8.71
C PRO A 29 -2.26 -43.60 -9.36
N ALA A 30 -2.74 -42.65 -8.57
CA ALA A 30 -2.88 -41.29 -9.05
C ALA A 30 -1.54 -40.83 -9.66
N PRO A 31 -1.53 -40.17 -10.82
CA PRO A 31 -0.29 -39.74 -11.44
C PRO A 31 0.45 -38.76 -10.52
N THR A 32 1.78 -38.86 -10.52
CA THR A 32 2.70 -37.97 -9.78
C THR A 32 3.44 -37.06 -10.75
N VAL A 33 3.90 -35.90 -10.26
CA VAL A 33 4.61 -34.89 -11.04
C VAL A 33 5.91 -34.46 -10.35
N THR A 34 6.88 -34.00 -11.13
CA THR A 34 8.16 -33.47 -10.63
C THR A 34 8.33 -31.98 -10.89
N THR A 35 7.35 -31.34 -11.52
CA THR A 35 7.34 -29.92 -11.86
C THR A 35 5.98 -29.35 -11.53
N ALA A 36 5.95 -28.14 -10.97
CA ALA A 36 4.72 -27.44 -10.62
C ALA A 36 4.89 -25.94 -10.87
N GLN A 37 3.87 -25.31 -11.47
CA GLN A 37 3.79 -23.86 -11.53
C GLN A 37 3.27 -23.29 -10.22
N LYS A 38 2.34 -24.01 -9.59
CA LYS A 38 1.87 -23.75 -8.22
C LYS A 38 2.01 -25.01 -7.40
N LEU A 39 2.63 -24.89 -6.23
CA LEU A 39 2.79 -25.99 -5.29
C LEU A 39 1.93 -25.72 -4.05
N VAL A 40 1.16 -26.71 -3.63
CA VAL A 40 0.41 -26.71 -2.36
C VAL A 40 1.08 -27.72 -1.44
N VAL A 41 1.32 -27.34 -0.19
CA VAL A 41 1.90 -28.22 0.83
C VAL A 41 1.00 -28.20 2.07
N ASP A 42 0.50 -29.38 2.44
CA ASP A 42 -0.38 -29.56 3.59
C ASP A 42 0.29 -30.46 4.61
N ILE A 43 0.57 -29.94 5.80
CA ILE A 43 1.11 -30.73 6.90
C ILE A 43 -0.04 -31.50 7.54
N THR A 44 0.07 -32.83 7.60
CA THR A 44 -1.02 -33.72 8.02
C THR A 44 -0.90 -34.21 9.45
N ASN A 45 0.31 -34.26 10.00
CA ASN A 45 0.54 -34.72 11.38
C ASN A 45 1.92 -34.27 11.89
N ALA A 46 2.01 -34.07 13.20
CA ALA A 46 3.26 -33.87 13.93
C ALA A 46 3.21 -34.65 15.25
N GLN A 47 4.23 -35.46 15.54
CA GLN A 47 4.27 -36.29 16.74
C GLN A 47 5.69 -36.56 17.21
N VAL A 48 5.88 -36.64 18.52
CA VAL A 48 7.14 -37.10 19.12
C VAL A 48 7.15 -38.63 19.13
N SER A 49 8.23 -39.23 18.63
CA SER A 49 8.45 -40.67 18.65
C SER A 49 9.86 -40.97 19.17
N GLY A 50 9.93 -41.47 20.40
CA GLY A 50 11.21 -41.58 21.11
C GLY A 50 11.75 -40.19 21.44
N GLU A 51 12.96 -39.88 20.99
CA GLU A 51 13.61 -38.57 21.16
C GLU A 51 13.38 -37.62 19.98
N ASN A 52 12.76 -38.09 18.89
CA ASN A 52 12.64 -37.32 17.66
C ASN A 52 11.21 -36.81 17.42
N LEU A 53 11.09 -35.57 16.96
CA LEU A 53 9.86 -35.04 16.39
C LEU A 53 9.74 -35.46 14.92
N ILE A 54 8.61 -36.06 14.56
CA ILE A 54 8.30 -36.52 13.20
C ILE A 54 7.10 -35.73 12.67
N VAL A 55 7.26 -35.16 11.48
CA VAL A 55 6.24 -34.43 10.75
C VAL A 55 5.93 -35.15 9.45
N THR A 56 4.65 -35.33 9.13
CA THR A 56 4.22 -35.84 7.83
C THR A 56 3.44 -34.77 7.08
N PHE A 57 3.66 -34.66 5.79
CA PHE A 57 2.99 -33.69 4.94
C PHE A 57 2.78 -34.23 3.53
N GLU A 58 1.90 -33.58 2.79
CA GLU A 58 1.58 -33.90 1.40
C GLU A 58 1.86 -32.69 0.52
N ALA A 59 2.29 -32.92 -0.72
CA ALA A 59 2.57 -31.86 -1.69
C ALA A 59 1.89 -32.15 -3.03
N TYR A 60 1.28 -31.12 -3.62
CA TYR A 60 0.44 -31.22 -4.82
C TYR A 60 0.70 -30.09 -5.79
N ASN A 61 0.64 -30.35 -7.11
CA ASN A 61 0.67 -29.29 -8.12
C ASN A 61 -0.70 -28.62 -8.33
N GLU A 62 -0.76 -27.65 -9.24
CA GLU A 62 -1.98 -26.95 -9.65
C GLU A 62 -3.14 -27.86 -10.13
N GLU A 63 -2.84 -29.07 -10.57
CA GLU A 63 -3.82 -30.07 -11.04
C GLU A 63 -4.24 -31.06 -9.94
N GLY A 64 -3.66 -30.95 -8.74
CA GLY A 64 -3.92 -31.86 -7.61
C GLY A 64 -3.15 -33.18 -7.68
N PHE A 65 -2.16 -33.30 -8.57
CA PHE A 65 -1.29 -34.47 -8.66
C PHE A 65 -0.18 -34.41 -7.61
N GLY A 66 0.15 -35.55 -7.02
CA GLY A 66 1.17 -35.64 -5.98
C GLY A 66 2.53 -35.22 -6.51
N PHE A 67 3.15 -34.22 -5.89
CA PHE A 67 4.46 -33.69 -6.25
C PHE A 67 5.56 -34.53 -5.59
N VAL A 68 6.51 -35.03 -6.37
CA VAL A 68 7.65 -35.83 -5.90
C VAL A 68 8.98 -35.11 -6.18
N GLY A 69 9.97 -35.32 -5.33
CA GLY A 69 11.32 -34.76 -5.51
C GLY A 69 11.59 -33.43 -4.80
N LEU A 70 10.87 -33.08 -3.74
CA LEU A 70 11.25 -31.94 -2.88
C LEU A 70 12.63 -32.18 -2.23
N ASP A 71 13.54 -31.22 -2.37
CA ASP A 71 14.94 -31.36 -1.94
C ASP A 71 15.42 -30.25 -0.99
N SER A 72 14.77 -29.10 -0.95
CA SER A 72 15.10 -27.98 -0.07
C SER A 72 13.92 -27.58 0.83
N VAL A 73 13.80 -28.29 1.94
CA VAL A 73 12.73 -28.12 2.94
C VAL A 73 13.33 -27.68 4.27
N ARG A 74 12.72 -26.70 4.92
CA ARG A 74 13.12 -26.20 6.24
C ARG A 74 11.94 -26.14 7.17
N LEU A 75 12.13 -26.54 8.42
CA LEU A 75 11.07 -26.52 9.43
C LEU A 75 11.48 -25.73 10.67
N THR A 76 10.47 -25.12 11.29
CA THR A 76 10.52 -24.54 12.64
C THR A 76 9.53 -25.27 13.53
N VAL A 77 9.75 -25.19 14.84
CA VAL A 77 8.78 -25.65 15.84
C VAL A 77 8.76 -24.69 17.01
N VAL A 78 7.55 -24.27 17.37
CA VAL A 78 7.28 -23.34 18.46
C VAL A 78 6.14 -23.87 19.34
N LYS A 79 6.10 -23.44 20.60
CA LYS A 79 4.93 -23.57 21.48
C LYS A 79 4.25 -22.22 21.68
N LEU A 80 2.94 -22.21 21.86
CA LEU A 80 2.16 -21.03 22.22
C LEU A 80 2.05 -20.95 23.74
N ILE A 81 2.73 -19.97 24.32
CA ILE A 81 2.58 -19.63 25.73
C ILE A 81 1.30 -18.78 25.86
N PRO A 82 0.29 -19.22 26.63
CA PRO A 82 -0.92 -18.43 26.84
C PRO A 82 -0.61 -17.11 27.55
N GLY A 83 -1.34 -16.05 27.19
CA GLY A 83 -1.24 -14.78 27.88
C GLY A 83 -1.66 -14.90 29.34
N ALA A 84 -0.89 -14.29 30.25
CA ALA A 84 -1.17 -14.26 31.67
C ALA A 84 -0.70 -12.92 32.25
N ASN A 85 -1.38 -12.47 33.31
CA ASN A 85 -1.07 -11.20 33.98
C ASN A 85 -1.02 -10.01 32.99
N GLY A 86 -2.09 -9.87 32.20
CA GLY A 86 -2.25 -8.83 31.18
C GLY A 86 -1.36 -8.99 29.94
N ASN A 87 -0.38 -9.88 29.95
CA ASN A 87 0.44 -10.14 28.78
C ASN A 87 -0.36 -10.84 27.68
N ALA A 88 0.00 -10.56 26.43
CA ALA A 88 -0.49 -11.31 25.29
C ALA A 88 0.10 -12.72 25.25
N SER A 89 -0.55 -13.64 24.54
CA SER A 89 0.07 -14.93 24.18
C SER A 89 1.32 -14.71 23.33
N GLU A 90 2.27 -15.64 23.36
CA GLU A 90 3.52 -15.52 22.60
C GLU A 90 4.02 -16.88 22.09
N TRP A 91 4.65 -16.85 20.91
CA TRP A 91 5.31 -18.02 20.35
C TRP A 91 6.72 -18.13 20.94
N GLN A 92 7.10 -19.31 21.41
CA GLN A 92 8.44 -19.60 21.89
C GLN A 92 9.07 -20.68 21.01
N SER A 93 10.21 -20.39 20.38
CA SER A 93 10.96 -21.36 19.58
C SER A 93 11.73 -22.35 20.43
N PHE A 94 11.70 -23.61 20.03
CA PHE A 94 12.59 -24.65 20.55
C PHE A 94 13.94 -24.69 19.83
N ILE A 95 13.98 -24.22 18.58
CA ILE A 95 15.19 -24.20 17.75
C ILE A 95 15.74 -22.79 17.73
N ASN A 96 16.90 -22.60 18.37
CA ASN A 96 17.53 -21.31 18.53
C ASN A 96 19.03 -21.40 18.21
N ARG A 97 19.66 -20.25 17.94
CA ARG A 97 21.10 -20.12 17.75
C ARG A 97 21.64 -18.93 18.54
N VAL A 98 22.93 -18.96 18.85
CA VAL A 98 23.66 -17.78 19.32
C VAL A 98 24.06 -16.93 18.12
N LYS A 99 23.82 -15.62 18.22
CA LYS A 99 24.29 -14.60 17.28
C LYS A 99 25.26 -13.68 18.04
N ASP A 100 26.52 -13.71 17.63
CA ASP A 100 27.59 -12.86 18.18
C ASP A 100 28.18 -12.02 17.05
N GLU A 101 28.00 -10.71 17.15
CA GLU A 101 28.52 -9.74 16.19
C GLU A 101 29.57 -8.81 16.81
N THR A 102 30.07 -9.14 18.01
CA THR A 102 30.96 -8.26 18.79
C THR A 102 32.32 -8.02 18.13
N GLU A 103 32.77 -8.92 17.25
CA GLU A 103 33.99 -8.73 16.45
C GLU A 103 33.83 -7.60 15.43
N ALA A 104 32.69 -7.54 14.73
CA ALA A 104 32.41 -6.52 13.73
C ALA A 104 31.81 -5.24 14.33
N PHE A 105 31.05 -5.38 15.43
CA PHE A 105 30.34 -4.32 16.12
C PHE A 105 30.63 -4.40 17.63
N PRO A 106 31.71 -3.76 18.14
CA PRO A 106 32.14 -3.92 19.53
C PRO A 106 31.12 -3.55 20.61
N ASN A 107 30.07 -2.81 20.26
CA ASN A 107 28.99 -2.42 21.17
C ASN A 107 27.72 -3.28 21.04
N SER A 108 27.69 -4.26 20.13
CA SER A 108 26.55 -5.15 19.97
C SER A 108 26.45 -6.15 21.13
N ALA A 109 25.24 -6.62 21.42
CA ALA A 109 25.03 -7.71 22.36
C ALA A 109 25.32 -9.09 21.73
N VAL A 110 25.62 -10.10 22.55
CA VAL A 110 25.51 -11.50 22.16
C VAL A 110 24.10 -11.97 22.53
N VAL A 111 23.36 -12.51 21.57
CA VAL A 111 21.94 -12.82 21.77
C VAL A 111 21.56 -14.20 21.25
N THR A 112 20.47 -14.73 21.80
CA THR A 112 19.75 -15.87 21.23
C THR A 112 18.80 -15.39 20.13
N GLN A 113 18.66 -16.15 19.05
CA GLN A 113 17.66 -15.92 18.00
C GLN A 113 16.99 -17.23 17.59
N ALA A 114 15.70 -17.18 17.32
CA ALA A 114 14.98 -18.28 16.70
C ALA A 114 15.60 -18.67 15.35
N TYR A 115 15.56 -19.96 15.04
CA TYR A 115 16.19 -20.51 13.84
C TYR A 115 15.35 -21.65 13.23
N ASN A 116 15.69 -22.04 11.99
CA ASN A 116 15.06 -23.16 11.30
C ASN A 116 16.05 -24.29 11.05
N GLU A 117 15.54 -25.52 11.06
CA GLU A 117 16.30 -26.70 10.67
C GLU A 117 16.07 -26.98 9.19
N SER A 118 17.13 -27.27 8.43
CA SER A 118 17.04 -27.69 7.03
C SER A 118 17.19 -29.19 6.90
N ASN A 119 16.58 -29.78 5.88
CA ASN A 119 16.82 -31.17 5.54
C ASN A 119 18.27 -31.42 5.06
N GLY A 120 18.78 -32.62 5.34
CA GLY A 120 20.05 -33.13 4.82
C GLY A 120 20.27 -34.58 5.20
N THR A 121 20.41 -35.45 4.20
CA THR A 121 20.68 -36.88 4.42
C THR A 121 22.09 -37.09 4.95
N ASP A 122 22.22 -37.73 6.11
CA ASP A 122 23.50 -38.03 6.78
C ASP A 122 24.36 -36.78 7.07
N VAL A 123 23.72 -35.63 7.30
CA VAL A 123 24.40 -34.38 7.68
C VAL A 123 24.06 -34.05 9.13
N GLU A 124 25.08 -33.90 9.96
CA GLU A 124 24.93 -33.51 11.37
C GLU A 124 24.19 -32.16 11.50
N GLY A 125 23.23 -32.08 12.43
CA GLY A 125 22.42 -30.88 12.67
C GLY A 125 21.36 -30.59 11.59
N LYS A 126 21.05 -31.58 10.74
CA LYS A 126 20.00 -31.49 9.72
C LYS A 126 18.99 -32.62 9.86
N GLY A 127 17.72 -32.30 9.66
CA GLY A 127 16.66 -33.30 9.68
C GLY A 127 16.64 -34.19 8.43
N THR A 128 15.99 -35.34 8.56
CA THR A 128 15.87 -36.32 7.48
C THR A 128 14.52 -36.19 6.78
N LEU A 129 14.54 -35.92 5.48
CA LEU A 129 13.36 -35.89 4.62
C LEU A 129 13.25 -37.20 3.82
N ILE A 130 12.11 -37.87 3.89
CA ILE A 130 11.79 -39.08 3.15
C ILE A 130 10.61 -38.77 2.21
N ASP A 131 10.85 -38.89 0.91
CA ASP A 131 9.80 -38.87 -0.12
C ASP A 131 9.26 -40.28 -0.36
N SER A 132 7.96 -40.47 -0.16
CA SER A 132 7.28 -41.76 -0.38
C SER A 132 6.97 -42.03 -1.86
N GLN A 133 7.39 -41.14 -2.77
CA GLN A 133 7.19 -41.19 -4.23
C GLN A 133 5.72 -41.21 -4.65
N ASN A 134 4.86 -40.58 -3.86
CA ASN A 134 3.41 -40.50 -4.12
C ASN A 134 2.80 -39.16 -3.69
N GLY A 135 3.62 -38.12 -3.56
CA GLY A 135 3.22 -36.81 -3.02
C GLY A 135 3.25 -36.72 -1.49
N LYS A 136 3.53 -37.81 -0.77
CA LYS A 136 3.63 -37.82 0.69
C LYS A 136 5.07 -37.83 1.17
N TYR A 137 5.33 -37.07 2.22
CA TYR A 137 6.65 -36.88 2.79
C TYR A 137 6.63 -37.09 4.31
N GLN A 138 7.76 -37.53 4.83
CA GLN A 138 8.04 -37.56 6.26
C GLN A 138 9.34 -36.79 6.53
N TYR A 139 9.28 -35.82 7.44
CA TYR A 139 10.44 -35.11 7.97
C TYR A 139 10.68 -35.55 9.42
N THR A 140 11.91 -35.93 9.74
CA THR A 140 12.33 -36.26 11.11
C THR A 140 13.37 -35.24 11.55
N PHE A 141 13.07 -34.49 12.62
CA PHE A 141 13.99 -33.50 13.17
C PHE A 141 15.27 -34.16 13.71
N SER A 142 16.39 -33.45 13.58
CA SER A 142 17.64 -33.81 14.27
C SER A 142 17.78 -33.11 15.62
N ALA A 143 17.17 -31.94 15.77
CA ALA A 143 17.10 -31.21 17.03
C ALA A 143 16.30 -31.98 18.08
N ASP A 144 16.85 -32.06 19.30
CA ASP A 144 16.11 -32.54 20.48
C ASP A 144 15.22 -31.41 20.99
N VAL A 145 13.97 -31.42 20.53
CA VAL A 145 12.96 -30.41 20.89
C VAL A 145 12.32 -30.71 22.25
N VAL A 146 12.46 -31.94 22.77
CA VAL A 146 11.87 -32.36 24.04
C VAL A 146 12.73 -31.87 25.21
N ASN A 147 14.05 -31.91 25.05
CA ASN A 147 15.04 -31.41 26.03
C ASN A 147 15.75 -30.16 25.53
N ALA A 148 15.05 -29.31 24.79
CA ALA A 148 15.60 -28.07 24.25
C ALA A 148 16.11 -27.14 25.37
N VAL A 149 17.19 -26.41 25.06
CA VAL A 149 17.76 -25.38 25.94
C VAL A 149 18.03 -24.12 25.13
N ASP A 150 17.98 -22.97 25.81
CA ASP A 150 18.53 -21.73 25.25
C ASP A 150 20.05 -21.91 25.06
N PRO A 151 20.59 -21.71 23.85
CA PRO A 151 21.99 -22.00 23.56
C PRO A 151 22.97 -20.98 24.18
N LEU A 152 22.48 -19.81 24.62
CA LEU A 152 23.28 -18.77 25.27
C LEU A 152 23.25 -18.94 26.80
N THR A 153 22.07 -19.10 27.40
CA THR A 153 21.92 -19.16 28.87
C THR A 153 22.00 -20.58 29.43
N GLY A 154 21.68 -21.58 28.62
CA GLY A 154 21.54 -22.98 29.05
C GLY A 154 20.23 -23.28 29.78
N ASP A 155 19.31 -22.31 29.84
CA ASP A 155 18.01 -22.50 30.48
C ASP A 155 17.14 -23.48 29.69
N ALA A 156 16.39 -24.32 30.39
CA ALA A 156 15.51 -25.29 29.76
C ALA A 156 14.32 -24.63 29.06
N ILE A 157 14.08 -24.99 27.80
CA ILE A 157 12.87 -24.64 27.05
C ILE A 157 11.93 -25.85 27.16
N ALA A 158 11.11 -25.85 28.21
CA ALA A 158 10.28 -27.01 28.54
C ALA A 158 9.31 -27.38 27.41
N TRP A 159 9.26 -28.67 27.07
CA TRP A 159 8.23 -29.26 26.23
C TRP A 159 6.94 -29.46 27.04
N GLU A 160 5.91 -28.69 26.72
CA GLU A 160 4.63 -28.68 27.46
C GLU A 160 3.52 -29.28 26.60
N GLU A 161 3.30 -30.58 26.73
CA GLU A 161 2.43 -31.36 25.82
C GLU A 161 0.97 -30.87 25.75
N ASN A 162 0.51 -30.11 26.75
CA ASN A 162 -0.87 -29.59 26.80
C ASN A 162 -1.02 -28.21 26.13
N LEU A 163 0.08 -27.59 25.70
CA LEU A 163 0.03 -26.32 24.97
C LEU A 163 -0.06 -26.57 23.46
N THR A 164 -0.69 -25.63 22.76
CA THR A 164 -0.65 -25.58 21.29
C THR A 164 0.80 -25.42 20.83
N HIS A 165 1.22 -26.28 19.90
CA HIS A 165 2.48 -26.19 19.17
C HIS A 165 2.20 -25.89 17.71
N ARG A 166 3.15 -25.25 17.03
CA ARG A 166 3.10 -24.96 15.59
C ARG A 166 4.34 -25.49 14.89
N ILE A 167 4.16 -26.24 13.81
CA ILE A 167 5.20 -26.47 12.80
C ILE A 167 5.08 -25.35 11.78
N GLY A 168 6.18 -24.68 11.48
CA GLY A 168 6.32 -23.89 10.25
C GLY A 168 7.14 -24.69 9.24
N LEU A 169 6.74 -24.70 7.97
CA LEU A 169 7.45 -25.37 6.89
C LEU A 169 7.69 -24.39 5.74
N GLU A 170 8.93 -24.30 5.27
CA GLU A 170 9.38 -23.53 4.11
C GLU A 170 9.91 -24.50 3.05
N VAL A 171 9.29 -24.49 1.86
CA VAL A 171 9.87 -25.05 0.63
C VAL A 171 10.49 -23.89 -0.14
N ARG A 172 11.77 -24.01 -0.47
CA ARG A 172 12.46 -23.00 -1.26
C ARG A 172 12.19 -23.15 -2.74
N LYS A 173 12.27 -22.03 -3.47
CA LYS A 173 12.21 -22.01 -4.93
C LYS A 173 13.29 -22.91 -5.54
N SER A 174 12.91 -23.70 -6.53
CA SER A 174 13.82 -24.44 -7.40
C SER A 174 13.40 -24.26 -8.88
N ASP A 175 14.11 -24.89 -9.81
CA ASP A 175 13.70 -24.94 -11.22
C ASP A 175 12.38 -25.71 -11.42
N ASN A 176 12.01 -26.55 -10.46
CA ASN A 176 10.89 -27.48 -10.54
C ASN A 176 9.68 -27.05 -9.70
N ASN A 177 9.84 -26.12 -8.75
CA ASN A 177 8.77 -25.70 -7.87
C ASN A 177 8.92 -24.24 -7.40
N PRO A 178 7.79 -23.56 -7.13
CA PRO A 178 7.80 -22.25 -6.49
C PRO A 178 8.11 -22.35 -4.98
N VAL A 179 8.19 -21.18 -4.34
CA VAL A 179 8.23 -21.05 -2.88
C VAL A 179 6.89 -21.49 -2.29
N VAL A 180 6.94 -22.20 -1.16
CA VAL A 180 5.74 -22.49 -0.36
C VAL A 180 6.06 -22.29 1.11
N ASN A 181 5.14 -21.68 1.85
CA ASN A 181 5.12 -21.73 3.30
C ASN A 181 3.85 -22.45 3.73
N ALA A 182 3.96 -23.29 4.77
CA ALA A 182 2.85 -24.00 5.37
C ALA A 182 3.01 -24.00 6.88
N HIS A 183 1.91 -24.17 7.61
CA HIS A 183 1.95 -24.32 9.05
C HIS A 183 0.93 -25.35 9.54
N PHE A 184 1.14 -25.87 10.75
CA PHE A 184 0.22 -26.81 11.38
C PHE A 184 0.25 -26.68 12.90
N ASP A 185 -0.92 -26.45 13.46
CA ASP A 185 -1.12 -26.30 14.89
C ASP A 185 -1.70 -27.57 15.50
N TRP A 186 -1.13 -28.03 16.61
CA TRP A 186 -1.60 -29.20 17.32
C TRP A 186 -1.27 -29.15 18.81
N VAL A 187 -1.97 -29.95 19.61
CA VAL A 187 -1.61 -30.18 21.02
C VAL A 187 -0.98 -31.57 21.13
N PRO A 188 0.31 -31.70 21.52
CA PRO A 188 0.98 -33.00 21.59
C PRO A 188 0.29 -34.05 22.46
N ALA A 189 -0.41 -33.64 23.53
CA ALA A 189 -1.19 -34.52 24.39
C ALA A 189 -2.43 -35.16 23.69
N GLY A 190 -2.78 -34.69 22.49
CA GLY A 190 -3.87 -35.24 21.67
C GLY A 190 -5.21 -34.52 21.82
N ASP A 191 -5.27 -33.47 22.65
CA ASP A 191 -6.45 -32.60 22.74
C ASP A 191 -6.61 -31.73 21.48
N GLY A 192 -7.82 -31.20 21.27
CA GLY A 192 -8.04 -30.21 20.21
C GLY A 192 -7.34 -28.89 20.52
N VAL A 193 -6.88 -28.19 19.49
CA VAL A 193 -6.35 -26.83 19.62
C VAL A 193 -7.46 -25.91 20.15
N SER A 194 -7.24 -25.36 21.35
CA SER A 194 -8.19 -24.48 22.04
C SER A 194 -7.65 -23.07 22.30
N VAL A 195 -6.33 -22.90 22.21
CA VAL A 195 -5.66 -21.59 22.27
C VAL A 195 -4.95 -21.39 20.94
N THR A 196 -5.26 -20.29 20.27
CA THR A 196 -4.71 -19.90 18.96
C THR A 196 -4.03 -18.54 19.04
N ARG A 197 -3.31 -18.19 17.97
CA ARG A 197 -2.70 -16.86 17.81
C ARG A 197 -2.69 -16.45 16.34
N ASP A 198 -3.85 -16.52 15.69
CA ASP A 198 -4.06 -16.13 14.30
C ASP A 198 -4.64 -14.72 14.23
N ILE A 199 -3.75 -13.72 14.26
CA ILE A 199 -4.11 -12.30 14.43
C ILE A 199 -4.20 -11.56 13.09
N VAL A 200 -3.34 -11.90 12.12
CA VAL A 200 -3.31 -11.27 10.80
C VAL A 200 -3.05 -12.30 9.71
N ASP A 201 -3.70 -12.13 8.57
CA ASP A 201 -3.53 -12.95 7.37
C ASP A 201 -2.64 -12.22 6.34
N ILE A 202 -1.81 -12.97 5.62
CA ILE A 202 -0.93 -12.39 4.59
C ILE A 202 -1.69 -11.65 3.49
N ALA A 203 -2.90 -12.09 3.14
CA ALA A 203 -3.71 -11.44 2.12
C ALA A 203 -4.10 -10.01 2.52
N SER A 204 -4.16 -9.70 3.81
CA SER A 204 -4.33 -8.33 4.31
C SER A 204 -3.10 -7.46 4.00
N CYS A 205 -1.88 -7.99 4.17
CA CYS A 205 -0.64 -7.28 3.86
C CYS A 205 -0.49 -7.05 2.34
N ASN A 206 -0.86 -8.05 1.55
CA ASN A 206 -0.72 -8.03 0.09
C ASN A 206 -1.66 -7.06 -0.62
N GLN A 207 -2.59 -6.41 0.09
CA GLN A 207 -3.35 -5.27 -0.44
C GLN A 207 -2.45 -4.09 -0.84
N CYS A 208 -1.31 -3.95 -0.14
CA CYS A 208 -0.28 -2.96 -0.45
C CYS A 208 0.97 -3.60 -1.06
N HIS A 209 1.38 -4.78 -0.56
CA HIS A 209 2.65 -5.39 -0.97
C HIS A 209 2.57 -6.21 -2.25
N THR A 210 1.37 -6.50 -2.77
CA THR A 210 1.09 -7.45 -3.86
C THR A 210 1.49 -8.89 -3.52
N GLU A 211 2.77 -9.12 -3.28
CA GLU A 211 3.34 -10.36 -2.76
C GLU A 211 4.48 -10.02 -1.80
N LEU A 212 4.22 -10.09 -0.50
CA LEU A 212 5.27 -9.90 0.50
C LEU A 212 6.14 -11.16 0.60
N ALA A 213 7.39 -11.06 0.12
CA ALA A 213 8.35 -12.16 0.13
C ALA A 213 9.69 -11.74 0.74
N MET A 214 9.98 -12.23 1.95
CA MET A 214 11.13 -11.80 2.74
C MET A 214 12.25 -12.85 2.75
N HIS A 215 13.45 -12.42 3.18
CA HIS A 215 14.64 -13.26 3.34
C HIS A 215 15.07 -14.00 2.06
N GLY A 216 15.18 -13.24 0.95
CA GLY A 216 15.52 -13.78 -0.37
C GLY A 216 14.32 -14.42 -1.07
N GLY A 217 13.10 -13.99 -0.71
CA GLY A 217 11.85 -14.38 -1.37
C GLY A 217 11.23 -15.70 -0.91
N ASN A 218 11.82 -16.40 0.07
CA ASN A 218 11.34 -17.74 0.46
C ASN A 218 10.31 -17.74 1.61
N ARG A 219 10.00 -16.56 2.16
CA ARG A 219 9.15 -16.44 3.36
C ARG A 219 8.02 -15.47 3.07
N THR A 220 6.83 -16.01 2.94
CA THR A 220 5.67 -15.35 2.32
C THR A 220 4.42 -15.46 3.18
N ASP A 221 4.45 -16.10 4.35
CA ASP A 221 3.27 -16.32 5.18
C ASP A 221 3.51 -15.83 6.62
N THR A 222 2.58 -15.03 7.14
CA THR A 222 2.63 -14.49 8.51
C THR A 222 2.68 -15.60 9.56
N ALA A 223 1.97 -16.71 9.34
CA ALA A 223 1.96 -17.86 10.22
C ALA A 223 3.33 -18.55 10.31
N TYR A 224 4.15 -18.47 9.26
CA TYR A 224 5.55 -18.89 9.29
C TYR A 224 6.45 -17.82 9.91
N CYS A 225 6.25 -16.54 9.58
CA CYS A 225 7.03 -15.41 10.11
C CYS A 225 7.10 -15.42 11.63
N VAL A 226 5.95 -15.58 12.31
CA VAL A 226 5.86 -15.56 13.77
C VAL A 226 6.60 -16.72 14.46
N THR A 227 6.97 -17.77 13.73
CA THR A 227 7.79 -18.85 14.30
C THR A 227 9.23 -18.40 14.59
N CYS A 228 9.70 -17.36 13.90
CA CYS A 228 11.00 -16.74 14.14
C CYS A 228 10.87 -15.34 14.77
N HIS A 229 9.93 -14.53 14.29
CA HIS A 229 9.70 -13.16 14.75
C HIS A 229 8.83 -13.16 16.00
N ASN A 230 9.42 -13.55 17.13
CA ASN A 230 8.77 -13.62 18.43
C ASN A 230 9.60 -12.92 19.51
N PRO A 231 9.07 -12.72 20.74
CA PRO A 231 9.76 -11.97 21.79
C PRO A 231 11.17 -12.48 22.13
N GLY A 232 11.45 -13.76 21.88
CA GLY A 232 12.76 -14.37 22.09
C GLY A 232 13.81 -14.06 21.02
N THR A 233 13.55 -13.14 20.07
CA THR A 233 14.47 -12.83 18.96
C THR A 233 14.82 -11.33 18.90
N PRO A 234 15.80 -10.87 19.69
CA PRO A 234 16.39 -9.54 19.55
C PRO A 234 17.38 -9.43 18.36
N GLU A 235 17.62 -8.22 17.90
CA GLU A 235 18.66 -7.85 16.93
C GLU A 235 19.87 -7.27 17.68
N PRO A 236 21.05 -7.91 17.63
CA PRO A 236 22.17 -7.56 18.49
C PRO A 236 22.84 -6.22 18.19
N ILE A 237 22.80 -5.73 16.95
CA ILE A 237 23.58 -4.57 16.50
C ILE A 237 22.90 -3.27 16.89
N SER A 238 21.61 -3.11 16.56
CA SER A 238 20.82 -1.93 16.94
C SER A 238 20.19 -2.06 18.33
N GLY A 239 20.07 -3.28 18.86
CA GLY A 239 19.35 -3.55 20.10
C GLY A 239 17.83 -3.54 19.96
N GLU A 240 17.31 -3.37 18.74
CA GLU A 240 15.88 -3.50 18.45
C GLU A 240 15.42 -4.96 18.60
N THR A 241 14.12 -5.15 18.82
CA THR A 241 13.52 -6.48 18.82
C THR A 241 13.03 -6.85 17.42
N ALA A 242 13.17 -8.13 17.04
CA ALA A 242 12.55 -8.67 15.84
C ALA A 242 11.19 -9.32 16.13
N ASP A 243 10.62 -9.14 17.32
CA ASP A 243 9.25 -9.56 17.64
C ASP A 243 8.25 -8.96 16.64
N PHE A 244 7.43 -9.81 16.02
CA PHE A 244 6.60 -9.44 14.88
C PHE A 244 5.70 -8.23 15.17
N LYS A 245 5.06 -8.21 16.35
CA LYS A 245 4.15 -7.10 16.72
C LYS A 245 4.87 -5.75 16.85
N VAL A 246 6.09 -5.73 17.38
CA VAL A 246 6.85 -4.49 17.56
C VAL A 246 7.48 -4.06 16.24
N MET A 247 8.11 -5.02 15.56
CA MET A 247 8.81 -4.78 14.30
C MET A 247 7.87 -4.21 13.24
N ILE A 248 6.74 -4.87 13.00
CA ILE A 248 5.81 -4.48 11.93
C ILE A 248 5.20 -3.11 12.22
N HIS A 249 4.77 -2.82 13.45
CA HIS A 249 4.24 -1.51 13.77
C HIS A 249 5.29 -0.40 13.63
N LYS A 250 6.52 -0.59 14.13
CA LYS A 250 7.58 0.41 13.97
C LYS A 250 7.96 0.65 12.50
N ILE A 251 8.04 -0.41 11.69
CA ILE A 251 8.30 -0.29 10.24
C ILE A 251 7.24 0.60 9.58
N HIS A 252 5.96 0.34 9.82
CA HIS A 252 4.87 1.08 9.20
C HIS A 252 4.68 2.47 9.81
N ARG A 253 4.97 2.65 11.10
CA ARG A 253 5.00 3.98 11.72
C ARG A 253 6.12 4.85 11.13
N GLY A 254 7.27 4.23 10.84
CA GLY A 254 8.31 4.78 9.97
C GLY A 254 8.74 6.20 10.35
N ALA A 255 8.78 7.09 9.36
CA ALA A 255 9.16 8.50 9.55
C ALA A 255 8.26 9.25 10.56
N SER A 256 7.07 8.73 10.87
CA SER A 256 6.16 9.32 11.84
C SER A 256 6.36 8.81 13.28
N LEU A 257 7.38 7.98 13.54
CA LEU A 257 7.74 7.56 14.90
C LEU A 257 8.03 8.80 15.78
N PRO A 258 7.33 8.99 16.90
CA PRO A 258 7.57 10.13 17.80
C PRO A 258 9.03 10.28 18.24
N SER A 259 9.72 9.16 18.46
CA SER A 259 11.15 9.14 18.81
C SER A 259 12.05 9.85 17.81
N MET A 260 11.71 9.85 16.51
CA MET A 260 12.51 10.53 15.48
C MET A 260 12.60 12.03 15.76
N ALA A 261 11.50 12.64 16.20
CA ALA A 261 11.48 14.05 16.57
C ALA A 261 12.06 14.29 17.97
N THR A 262 11.76 13.44 18.94
CA THR A 262 12.15 13.67 20.34
C THR A 262 13.62 13.36 20.61
N GLN A 263 14.25 12.42 19.90
CA GLN A 263 15.67 12.12 20.04
C GLN A 263 16.55 13.09 19.22
N GLY A 264 16.04 13.61 18.12
CA GLY A 264 16.75 14.59 17.28
C GLY A 264 17.74 13.96 16.30
N ASP A 265 18.76 14.71 15.93
CA ASP A 265 19.76 14.31 14.92
C ASP A 265 20.47 13.00 15.28
N GLY A 266 20.54 12.08 14.32
CA GLY A 266 21.11 10.73 14.50
C GLY A 266 20.12 9.68 15.02
N ALA A 267 18.86 10.04 15.31
CA ALA A 267 17.83 9.07 15.62
C ALA A 267 17.54 8.18 14.40
N GLU A 268 17.48 6.86 14.60
CA GLU A 268 17.13 5.93 13.54
C GLU A 268 16.40 4.70 14.07
N TYR A 269 15.56 4.11 13.23
CA TYR A 269 15.03 2.78 13.43
C TYR A 269 15.58 1.85 12.35
N THR A 270 16.58 1.06 12.72
CA THR A 270 17.35 0.18 11.83
C THR A 270 17.34 -1.25 12.35
N ILE A 271 17.12 -2.21 11.46
CA ILE A 271 17.29 -3.65 11.72
C ILE A 271 18.40 -4.17 10.83
N TYR A 272 19.39 -4.86 11.41
CA TYR A 272 20.47 -5.48 10.66
C TYR A 272 20.11 -6.92 10.24
N GLY A 273 20.16 -7.15 8.92
CA GLY A 273 19.71 -8.38 8.28
C GLY A 273 20.84 -9.35 7.89
N TYR A 274 20.64 -10.03 6.77
CA TYR A 274 21.58 -11.02 6.25
C TYR A 274 22.95 -10.37 5.93
N ARG A 275 24.04 -10.96 6.42
CA ARG A 275 25.40 -10.40 6.32
C ARG A 275 25.54 -8.99 6.91
N ASN A 276 24.76 -8.70 7.95
CA ASN A 276 24.77 -7.44 8.68
C ASN A 276 24.43 -6.25 7.78
N SER A 277 23.58 -6.46 6.77
CA SER A 277 23.03 -5.37 5.96
C SER A 277 22.07 -4.52 6.78
N ALA A 278 22.33 -3.21 6.87
CA ALA A 278 21.44 -2.28 7.55
C ALA A 278 20.14 -2.07 6.74
N HIS A 279 18.99 -2.24 7.39
CA HIS A 279 17.67 -1.88 6.86
C HIS A 279 17.07 -0.77 7.72
N THR A 280 17.28 0.48 7.29
CA THR A 280 16.77 1.67 8.00
C THR A 280 15.39 2.04 7.51
N TYR A 281 14.41 2.07 8.42
CA TYR A 281 13.01 2.36 8.15
C TYR A 281 12.60 3.78 8.55
N ALA A 282 13.34 4.41 9.44
CA ALA A 282 13.19 5.81 9.80
C ALA A 282 14.55 6.39 10.21
N LYS A 283 14.82 7.64 9.85
CA LYS A 283 16.05 8.35 10.22
C LYS A 283 15.79 9.84 10.34
N ASN A 284 16.37 10.47 11.36
CA ASN A 284 16.50 11.92 11.47
C ASN A 284 17.94 12.33 11.19
N GLU A 285 18.15 13.12 10.14
CA GLU A 285 19.46 13.63 9.75
C GLU A 285 19.39 15.15 9.60
N ALA A 286 20.15 15.86 10.44
CA ALA A 286 20.17 17.32 10.53
C ALA A 286 18.78 17.96 10.74
N GLY A 287 17.86 17.25 11.40
CA GLY A 287 16.48 17.70 11.63
C GLY A 287 15.50 17.32 10.52
N GLU A 288 15.96 16.69 9.44
CA GLU A 288 15.13 16.15 8.38
C GLU A 288 14.82 14.67 8.65
N ILE A 289 13.53 14.35 8.78
CA ILE A 289 13.07 12.99 9.05
C ILE A 289 12.66 12.33 7.73
N SER A 290 13.25 11.17 7.44
CA SER A 290 12.97 10.37 6.25
C SER A 290 12.76 8.89 6.62
N GLY A 291 12.12 8.13 5.73
CA GLY A 291 11.85 6.71 5.99
C GLY A 291 10.62 6.19 5.28
N VAL A 292 10.08 5.08 5.79
CA VAL A 292 8.76 4.56 5.41
C VAL A 292 7.70 5.60 5.78
N VAL A 293 6.80 5.87 4.84
CA VAL A 293 5.63 6.72 5.05
C VAL A 293 4.40 5.87 4.81
N PHE A 294 3.60 5.62 5.86
CA PHE A 294 2.37 4.86 5.71
C PHE A 294 1.36 5.67 4.89
N PRO A 295 0.75 5.08 3.85
CA PRO A 295 -0.11 5.81 2.91
C PRO A 295 -1.48 6.25 3.47
N GLN A 296 -1.78 5.92 4.73
CA GLN A 296 -3.08 6.13 5.38
C GLN A 296 -2.94 6.67 6.81
N ASP A 297 -4.06 7.03 7.44
CA ASP A 297 -4.07 7.28 8.88
C ASP A 297 -3.76 5.99 9.65
N ILE A 298 -2.69 6.00 10.44
CA ILE A 298 -2.21 4.84 11.20
C ILE A 298 -3.21 4.36 12.27
N ARG A 299 -4.20 5.20 12.64
CA ARG A 299 -5.29 4.83 13.56
C ARG A 299 -6.31 3.87 12.94
N ASN A 300 -6.28 3.66 11.63
CA ASN A 300 -7.09 2.66 10.96
C ASN A 300 -6.48 1.25 11.13
N CYS A 301 -6.69 0.66 12.30
CA CYS A 301 -6.20 -0.66 12.66
C CYS A 301 -6.82 -1.77 11.78
N THR A 302 -8.04 -1.54 11.26
CA THR A 302 -8.79 -2.48 10.43
C THR A 302 -8.21 -2.72 9.03
N ASN A 303 -7.15 -2.02 8.65
CA ASN A 303 -6.36 -2.37 7.45
C ASN A 303 -5.53 -3.64 7.61
N CYS A 304 -5.18 -3.99 8.85
CA CYS A 304 -4.39 -5.19 9.15
C CYS A 304 -5.16 -6.15 10.06
N HIS A 305 -5.92 -5.62 11.03
CA HIS A 305 -6.53 -6.37 12.12
C HIS A 305 -8.04 -6.39 12.03
N VAL A 306 -8.63 -7.56 11.83
CA VAL A 306 -10.08 -7.68 11.66
C VAL A 306 -10.58 -8.96 12.32
N GLY A 307 -11.49 -8.82 13.26
CA GLY A 307 -12.31 -9.92 13.77
C GLY A 307 -13.52 -10.18 12.86
N ALA A 308 -14.22 -11.29 13.12
CA ALA A 308 -15.42 -11.64 12.35
C ALA A 308 -16.53 -10.59 12.47
N GLU A 309 -16.67 -9.94 13.63
CA GLU A 309 -17.70 -8.92 13.90
C GLU A 309 -17.40 -7.60 13.18
N ASP A 310 -16.13 -7.22 13.05
CA ASP A 310 -15.72 -5.99 12.33
C ASP A 310 -16.22 -6.01 10.88
N LYS A 311 -16.10 -7.14 10.18
CA LYS A 311 -16.63 -7.30 8.81
C LYS A 311 -18.15 -7.21 8.72
N LEU A 312 -18.85 -7.69 9.75
CA LEU A 312 -20.32 -7.59 9.79
C LEU A 312 -20.76 -6.14 9.98
N ASN A 313 -20.02 -5.38 10.79
CA ASN A 313 -20.33 -3.99 11.11
C ASN A 313 -19.91 -3.00 10.01
N ASP A 314 -18.85 -3.31 9.26
CA ASP A 314 -18.37 -2.46 8.17
C ASP A 314 -18.02 -3.30 6.92
N PRO A 315 -18.97 -3.45 5.97
CA PRO A 315 -18.75 -4.25 4.77
C PRO A 315 -17.71 -3.64 3.80
N ARG A 316 -17.18 -2.44 4.09
CA ARG A 316 -16.13 -1.79 3.27
C ARG A 316 -14.73 -2.32 3.61
N ILE A 317 -14.57 -3.04 4.71
CA ILE A 317 -13.29 -3.62 5.15
C ILE A 317 -12.87 -4.74 4.17
N SER A 318 -11.76 -4.53 3.47
CA SER A 318 -11.15 -5.49 2.53
C SER A 318 -10.29 -6.55 3.21
N THR A 319 -9.67 -6.21 4.34
CA THR A 319 -8.81 -7.06 5.19
C THR A 319 -9.45 -8.40 5.52
N ILE A 320 -8.68 -9.48 5.58
CA ILE A 320 -9.21 -10.81 5.92
C ILE A 320 -9.44 -10.90 7.43
N ALA A 321 -10.61 -11.43 7.81
CA ALA A 321 -10.94 -11.65 9.21
C ALA A 321 -10.25 -12.92 9.70
N THR A 322 -9.64 -12.86 10.88
CA THR A 322 -8.97 -14.01 11.51
C THR A 322 -9.58 -14.30 12.89
N THR A 323 -9.32 -15.51 13.41
CA THR A 323 -9.88 -15.97 14.69
C THR A 323 -9.52 -15.05 15.86
N ASP A 324 -8.26 -14.61 15.92
CA ASP A 324 -7.74 -13.75 16.97
C ASP A 324 -7.53 -12.30 16.50
N GLY A 325 -8.25 -11.92 15.43
CA GLY A 325 -8.13 -10.62 14.76
C GLY A 325 -8.39 -9.45 15.69
N ASP A 326 -9.29 -9.60 16.68
CA ASP A 326 -9.66 -8.55 17.66
C ASP A 326 -8.65 -8.35 18.79
N ASN A 327 -7.53 -9.09 18.81
CA ASN A 327 -6.55 -8.95 19.88
C ASN A 327 -5.94 -7.55 19.97
N TRP A 328 -5.91 -6.78 18.88
CA TRP A 328 -5.43 -5.40 18.88
C TRP A 328 -6.20 -4.47 19.82
N LYS A 329 -7.52 -4.71 20.01
CA LYS A 329 -8.39 -3.92 20.90
C LYS A 329 -8.62 -4.58 22.25
N ASN A 330 -8.41 -5.89 22.37
CA ASN A 330 -8.71 -6.65 23.58
C ASN A 330 -7.50 -6.99 24.46
N VAL A 331 -6.27 -6.93 23.91
CA VAL A 331 -5.04 -7.35 24.60
C VAL A 331 -3.99 -6.23 24.57
N PRO A 332 -4.23 -5.09 25.26
CA PRO A 332 -3.27 -3.99 25.29
C PRO A 332 -2.02 -4.38 26.08
N THR A 333 -0.84 -4.16 25.50
CA THR A 333 0.47 -4.47 26.10
C THR A 333 1.46 -3.35 25.85
N ILE A 334 2.38 -3.11 26.78
CA ILE A 334 3.44 -2.10 26.68
C ILE A 334 4.26 -2.29 25.39
N GLU A 335 4.55 -3.53 25.01
CA GLU A 335 5.31 -3.85 23.81
C GLU A 335 4.58 -3.43 22.53
N ALA A 336 3.28 -3.73 22.44
CA ALA A 336 2.47 -3.35 21.27
C ALA A 336 2.23 -1.83 21.24
N CYS A 337 1.81 -1.22 22.35
CA CYS A 337 1.53 0.22 22.40
C CYS A 337 2.80 1.05 22.19
N GLY A 338 3.90 0.65 22.83
CA GLY A 338 5.21 1.31 22.74
C GLY A 338 5.89 1.18 21.38
N SER A 339 5.35 0.38 20.45
CA SER A 339 5.85 0.32 19.06
C SER A 339 5.42 1.51 18.21
N CYS A 340 4.31 2.18 18.57
CA CYS A 340 3.86 3.43 17.93
C CYS A 340 4.06 4.64 18.87
N HIS A 341 3.82 4.45 20.16
CA HIS A 341 4.03 5.44 21.22
C HIS A 341 5.43 5.26 21.84
N ASP A 342 6.46 5.39 21.00
CA ASP A 342 7.82 4.96 21.31
C ASP A 342 8.67 6.01 22.07
N ASP A 343 8.14 7.22 22.24
CA ASP A 343 8.68 8.29 23.09
C ASP A 343 8.05 8.34 24.50
N MET A 344 7.18 7.37 24.81
CA MET A 344 6.50 7.24 26.10
C MET A 344 7.29 6.37 27.09
N ALA A 345 7.26 6.78 28.36
CA ALA A 345 7.77 5.99 29.47
C ALA A 345 6.61 5.33 30.23
N TRP A 346 6.61 4.01 30.30
CA TRP A 346 5.52 3.21 30.88
C TRP A 346 5.83 2.70 32.30
N ASN A 347 7.11 2.70 32.67
CA ASN A 347 7.59 2.31 33.99
C ASN A 347 8.82 3.16 34.38
N ASP A 348 9.27 3.00 35.63
CA ASP A 348 10.38 3.78 36.20
C ASP A 348 11.70 3.55 35.42
N ASP A 349 11.94 2.33 34.93
CA ASP A 349 13.15 2.01 34.15
C ASP A 349 13.15 2.75 32.80
N MET A 350 11.99 2.84 32.15
CA MET A 350 11.82 3.59 30.90
C MET A 350 11.94 5.11 31.13
N LEU A 351 11.51 5.61 32.30
CA LEU A 351 11.61 7.03 32.64
C LEU A 351 13.06 7.48 32.88
N ALA A 352 13.93 6.57 33.33
CA ALA A 352 15.37 6.83 33.44
C ALA A 352 16.05 7.02 32.06
N ASN A 353 15.39 6.65 30.96
CA ASN A 353 15.87 6.86 29.60
C ASN A 353 15.43 8.24 29.07
N THR A 354 16.38 9.14 28.86
CA THR A 354 16.13 10.54 28.46
C THR A 354 15.49 10.71 27.08
N ALA A 355 15.46 9.67 26.23
CA ALA A 355 14.73 9.66 24.97
C ALA A 355 13.21 9.47 25.17
N LYS A 356 12.78 8.94 26.32
CA LYS A 356 11.38 8.69 26.66
C LYS A 356 10.92 9.74 27.65
N ARG A 357 10.16 10.73 27.18
CA ARG A 357 9.98 12.01 27.90
C ARG A 357 8.56 12.30 28.32
N LYS A 358 7.59 11.53 27.83
CA LYS A 358 6.19 11.74 28.15
C LYS A 358 5.67 10.59 28.99
N HIS A 359 5.04 10.99 30.08
CA HIS A 359 4.27 10.12 30.93
C HIS A 359 2.89 10.74 30.98
N GLU A 360 1.91 10.12 30.33
CA GLU A 360 0.51 10.51 30.54
C GLU A 360 0.08 9.92 31.89
N ALA A 361 -0.42 10.79 32.75
CA ALA A 361 -0.49 10.59 34.19
C ALA A 361 -1.29 9.33 34.57
N LEU A 362 -0.63 8.30 35.14
CA LEU A 362 -1.08 7.36 36.20
C LEU A 362 -0.19 6.09 36.36
N PHE A 363 1.15 6.19 36.40
CA PHE A 363 2.08 5.03 36.34
C PHE A 363 3.33 5.24 37.24
N PRO A 364 4.08 4.16 37.59
CA PRO A 364 4.41 2.97 36.78
C PRO A 364 3.24 1.99 36.49
N ALA A 365 3.21 1.47 35.25
CA ALA A 365 2.24 0.50 34.74
C ALA A 365 2.86 -0.89 34.64
N THR A 366 2.03 -1.91 34.76
CA THR A 366 2.29 -3.24 34.19
C THR A 366 1.22 -3.59 33.16
N ASN A 367 1.46 -4.63 32.35
CA ASN A 367 0.47 -5.09 31.37
C ASN A 367 -0.88 -5.48 32.03
N ASP A 368 -0.88 -5.88 33.31
CA ASP A 368 -2.09 -6.13 34.10
C ASP A 368 -3.01 -4.91 34.23
N ASP A 369 -2.44 -3.71 34.26
CA ASP A 369 -3.19 -2.48 34.51
C ASP A 369 -3.88 -1.97 33.24
N CYS A 370 -3.32 -2.26 32.06
CA CYS A 370 -3.71 -1.66 30.79
C CYS A 370 -5.19 -1.91 30.46
N ALA A 371 -5.65 -3.16 30.61
CA ALA A 371 -7.02 -3.55 30.30
C ALA A 371 -8.07 -2.85 31.18
N THR A 372 -7.69 -2.34 32.36
CA THR A 372 -8.59 -1.59 33.24
C THR A 372 -9.12 -0.31 32.59
N CYS A 373 -8.31 0.32 31.72
CA CYS A 373 -8.66 1.58 31.07
C CYS A 373 -8.82 1.45 29.54
N HIS A 374 -8.10 0.51 28.92
CA HIS A 374 -7.97 0.41 27.46
C HIS A 374 -8.69 -0.79 26.84
N ALA A 375 -9.25 -1.71 27.62
CA ALA A 375 -10.05 -2.80 27.07
C ALA A 375 -11.41 -2.31 26.56
N SER A 376 -12.13 -3.18 25.84
CA SER A 376 -13.44 -2.85 25.30
C SER A 376 -14.45 -2.48 26.39
N GLY A 377 -15.25 -1.42 26.14
CA GLY A 377 -16.23 -0.88 27.07
C GLY A 377 -15.67 0.05 28.16
N GLN A 378 -14.35 0.28 28.19
CA GLN A 378 -13.72 1.25 29.11
C GLN A 378 -13.71 2.67 28.53
N LEU A 379 -13.41 3.67 29.38
CA LEU A 379 -13.42 5.08 28.99
C LEU A 379 -12.44 5.40 27.85
N PHE A 380 -11.28 4.74 27.87
CA PHE A 380 -10.15 4.93 26.95
C PHE A 380 -9.89 3.69 26.10
N GLU A 381 -10.95 2.94 25.77
CA GLU A 381 -10.90 1.79 24.87
C GLU A 381 -10.06 2.08 23.60
N VAL A 382 -9.19 1.13 23.23
CA VAL A 382 -8.29 1.29 22.08
C VAL A 382 -9.07 1.58 20.79
N GLU A 383 -10.09 0.78 20.48
CA GLU A 383 -10.90 0.95 19.27
C GLU A 383 -11.61 2.31 19.25
N LYS A 384 -12.11 2.76 20.40
CA LYS A 384 -12.77 4.05 20.57
C LYS A 384 -11.84 5.23 20.22
N LEU A 385 -10.61 5.22 20.72
CA LEU A 385 -9.65 6.32 20.55
C LEU A 385 -8.89 6.28 19.21
N HIS A 386 -8.90 5.15 18.51
CA HIS A 386 -8.23 4.99 17.22
C HIS A 386 -9.25 4.92 16.09
N THR A 387 -9.68 3.71 15.72
CA THR A 387 -10.47 3.47 14.51
C THR A 387 -11.85 4.14 14.56
N ASN A 388 -12.53 4.16 15.71
CA ASN A 388 -13.82 4.84 15.82
C ASN A 388 -13.67 6.36 15.84
N ALA A 389 -12.72 6.92 16.60
CA ALA A 389 -12.45 8.37 16.58
C ALA A 389 -12.13 8.88 15.17
N PHE A 390 -11.36 8.10 14.42
CA PHE A 390 -11.08 8.37 13.01
C PHE A 390 -12.36 8.33 12.14
N LYS A 391 -13.19 7.28 12.27
CA LYS A 391 -14.46 7.16 11.54
C LYS A 391 -15.46 8.25 11.91
N ASP A 392 -15.56 8.61 13.18
CA ASP A 392 -16.42 9.67 13.69
C ASP A 392 -15.99 11.03 13.11
N SER A 393 -14.68 11.29 13.04
CA SER A 393 -14.13 12.51 12.43
C SER A 393 -14.49 12.60 10.94
N LEU A 394 -14.34 11.50 10.20
CA LEU A 394 -14.77 11.42 8.80
C LEU A 394 -16.28 11.65 8.66
N ALA A 395 -17.08 11.09 9.55
CA ALA A 395 -18.54 11.26 9.54
C ALA A 395 -18.92 12.72 9.81
N SER A 396 -18.26 13.39 10.76
CA SER A 396 -18.47 14.81 11.05
C SER A 396 -18.12 15.73 9.88
N ALA A 397 -17.12 15.39 9.07
CA ALA A 397 -16.81 16.13 7.84
C ALA A 397 -17.98 16.08 6.83
N THR A 398 -18.85 15.06 6.89
CA THR A 398 -20.03 14.95 6.02
C THR A 398 -21.18 15.90 6.35
N ALA A 399 -21.11 16.59 7.49
CA ALA A 399 -22.14 17.54 7.90
C ALA A 399 -22.28 18.69 6.90
N ILE A 400 -21.18 19.16 6.28
CA ILE A 400 -21.23 20.19 5.24
C ILE A 400 -21.21 19.53 3.87
N THR A 401 -22.20 19.80 3.03
CA THR A 401 -22.30 19.26 1.68
C THR A 401 -22.44 20.37 0.65
N PHE A 402 -21.82 20.16 -0.51
CA PHE A 402 -21.96 20.98 -1.70
C PHE A 402 -22.73 20.20 -2.76
N ALA A 403 -23.51 20.87 -3.60
CA ALA A 403 -24.14 20.25 -4.75
C ALA A 403 -24.32 21.27 -5.88
N THR A 404 -23.94 20.91 -7.11
CA THR A 404 -24.19 21.77 -8.27
C THR A 404 -25.55 21.43 -8.86
N THR A 405 -26.41 22.44 -9.00
CA THR A 405 -27.81 22.24 -9.39
C THR A 405 -28.07 22.54 -10.86
N SER A 406 -27.31 23.45 -11.46
CA SER A 406 -27.46 23.80 -12.88
C SER A 406 -26.24 24.56 -13.43
N VAL A 407 -26.16 24.62 -14.77
CA VAL A 407 -25.23 25.48 -15.50
C VAL A 407 -26.01 26.34 -16.51
N THR A 408 -25.59 27.60 -16.67
CA THR A 408 -26.17 28.53 -17.65
C THR A 408 -25.07 29.25 -18.43
N LEU A 409 -25.38 29.65 -19.67
CA LEU A 409 -24.46 30.40 -20.51
C LEU A 409 -24.35 31.86 -20.05
N ALA A 410 -23.13 32.37 -19.95
CA ALA A 410 -22.80 33.77 -19.71
C ALA A 410 -22.09 34.38 -20.94
N SER A 411 -21.84 35.69 -20.93
CA SER A 411 -21.25 36.41 -22.08
C SER A 411 -19.83 35.96 -22.46
N ASN A 412 -19.06 35.47 -21.48
CA ASN A 412 -17.64 35.11 -21.57
C ASN A 412 -17.34 33.75 -20.92
N GLY A 413 -18.36 32.89 -20.76
CA GLY A 413 -18.20 31.59 -20.15
C GLY A 413 -19.51 31.05 -19.57
N PHE A 414 -19.47 30.47 -18.37
CA PHE A 414 -20.59 29.76 -17.78
C PHE A 414 -20.84 30.17 -16.32
N ASN A 415 -22.09 30.11 -15.88
CA ASN A 415 -22.49 30.30 -14.49
C ASN A 415 -23.01 28.96 -13.94
N PHE A 416 -22.42 28.50 -12.85
CA PHE A 416 -22.82 27.28 -12.15
C PHE A 416 -23.52 27.64 -10.84
N THR A 417 -24.68 27.05 -10.61
CA THR A 417 -25.44 27.23 -9.38
C THR A 417 -25.08 26.13 -8.39
N VAL A 418 -24.73 26.52 -7.17
CA VAL A 418 -24.16 25.68 -6.10
C VAL A 418 -25.00 25.83 -4.84
N GLN A 419 -25.52 24.71 -4.37
CA GLN A 419 -26.21 24.56 -3.11
C GLN A 419 -25.22 24.15 -2.01
N VAL A 420 -25.33 24.75 -0.83
CA VAL A 420 -24.55 24.36 0.35
C VAL A 420 -25.49 24.04 1.50
N LYS A 421 -25.28 22.91 2.15
CA LYS A 421 -26.05 22.50 3.33
C LYS A 421 -25.15 22.15 4.50
N LYS A 422 -25.63 22.42 5.71
CA LYS A 422 -25.10 21.88 6.96
C LYS A 422 -26.18 21.03 7.63
N ASP A 423 -25.90 19.76 7.90
CA ASP A 423 -26.83 18.82 8.52
C ASP A 423 -28.20 18.76 7.78
N GLY A 424 -28.15 18.92 6.45
CA GLY A 424 -29.33 18.94 5.58
C GLY A 424 -30.05 20.29 5.47
N GLU A 425 -29.69 21.29 6.29
CA GLU A 425 -30.24 22.64 6.23
C GLU A 425 -29.45 23.54 5.29
N GLN A 426 -30.15 24.31 4.45
CA GLN A 426 -29.53 25.22 3.48
C GLN A 426 -28.78 26.36 4.17
N LEU A 427 -27.56 26.65 3.70
CA LEU A 427 -26.81 27.83 4.08
C LEU A 427 -26.85 28.87 2.95
N SER A 428 -27.19 30.12 3.29
CA SER A 428 -27.24 31.25 2.35
C SER A 428 -26.31 32.41 2.71
N ASP A 429 -25.50 32.26 3.76
CA ASP A 429 -24.56 33.27 4.22
C ASP A 429 -23.12 32.72 4.22
N MET A 430 -22.19 33.48 3.63
CA MET A 430 -20.79 33.05 3.52
C MET A 430 -20.09 32.99 4.88
N SER A 431 -20.54 33.77 5.87
CA SER A 431 -19.93 33.75 7.21
C SER A 431 -20.25 32.46 7.99
N SER A 432 -21.46 31.91 7.81
CA SER A 432 -21.85 30.64 8.41
C SER A 432 -21.21 29.41 7.74
N ILE A 433 -20.67 29.57 6.54
CA ILE A 433 -19.90 28.54 5.81
C ILE A 433 -18.41 28.65 6.17
N SER A 434 -17.80 29.82 5.96
CA SER A 434 -16.35 30.01 6.00
C SER A 434 -15.69 29.78 7.37
N GLN A 435 -16.44 29.80 8.48
CA GLN A 435 -15.92 29.48 9.81
C GLN A 435 -15.45 28.02 9.96
N TYR A 436 -16.01 27.11 9.17
CA TYR A 436 -15.68 25.68 9.21
C TYR A 436 -14.49 25.30 8.33
N PHE A 437 -13.91 26.27 7.62
CA PHE A 437 -12.76 26.08 6.74
C PHE A 437 -11.59 26.94 7.20
N LYS A 438 -10.41 26.33 7.36
CA LYS A 438 -9.27 27.01 8.00
C LYS A 438 -8.74 28.14 7.11
N LYS A 439 -8.75 29.38 7.64
CA LYS A 439 -8.20 30.55 6.95
C LYS A 439 -6.70 30.39 6.72
N GLY A 440 -6.27 30.56 5.45
CA GLY A 440 -4.85 30.58 5.08
C GLY A 440 -4.24 29.24 4.67
N THR A 441 -4.91 28.10 4.88
CA THR A 441 -4.50 26.79 4.31
C THR A 441 -5.01 26.59 2.89
N GLY A 442 -6.12 27.23 2.55
CA GLY A 442 -6.78 27.15 1.25
C GLY A 442 -8.20 27.67 1.42
N GLU A 443 -8.64 28.54 0.54
CA GLU A 443 -10.03 28.96 0.47
C GLU A 443 -10.78 27.91 -0.34
N VAL A 444 -12.04 27.57 -0.03
CA VAL A 444 -12.77 26.57 -0.83
C VAL A 444 -12.73 26.99 -2.30
N TYR A 445 -12.01 26.26 -3.15
CA TYR A 445 -11.93 26.50 -4.57
C TYR A 445 -12.96 25.66 -5.28
N VAL A 446 -13.76 26.36 -6.07
CA VAL A 446 -14.63 25.76 -7.06
C VAL A 446 -13.82 25.56 -8.32
N MET A 447 -13.80 24.34 -8.82
CA MET A 447 -13.01 23.93 -9.97
C MET A 447 -13.90 23.65 -11.17
N PHE A 448 -13.40 24.02 -12.35
CA PHE A 448 -14.06 23.85 -13.64
C PHE A 448 -13.07 23.30 -14.65
N ASN A 449 -13.51 22.37 -15.48
CA ASN A 449 -12.73 21.94 -16.63
C ASN A 449 -13.60 21.69 -17.85
N TRP A 450 -12.96 21.58 -19.00
CA TRP A 450 -13.59 21.25 -20.26
C TRP A 450 -12.85 20.07 -20.89
N ASP A 451 -13.59 19.00 -21.15
CA ASP A 451 -13.16 17.88 -21.99
C ASP A 451 -13.83 18.02 -23.36
N ASN A 452 -13.00 18.19 -24.39
CA ASN A 452 -13.42 18.32 -25.78
C ASN A 452 -13.45 16.97 -26.54
N GLY A 453 -13.11 15.87 -25.89
CA GLY A 453 -12.87 14.56 -26.52
C GLY A 453 -11.53 13.93 -26.12
N ASP A 454 -10.53 14.74 -25.80
CA ASP A 454 -9.15 14.28 -25.55
C ASP A 454 -8.69 14.49 -24.09
N GLY A 455 -9.63 14.76 -23.18
CA GLY A 455 -9.36 15.08 -21.78
C GLY A 455 -9.28 16.60 -21.52
N TYR A 456 -8.93 16.95 -20.29
CA TYR A 456 -9.01 18.32 -19.76
C TYR A 456 -8.06 19.33 -20.40
N GLU A 457 -8.61 20.50 -20.75
CA GLU A 457 -7.92 21.64 -21.39
C GLU A 457 -7.71 22.84 -20.46
N ALA A 458 -8.48 22.95 -19.37
CA ALA A 458 -8.40 24.14 -18.53
C ALA A 458 -7.11 24.11 -17.69
N SER A 459 -6.26 25.12 -17.93
CA SER A 459 -5.05 25.33 -17.11
C SER A 459 -5.40 25.73 -15.69
N TYR A 460 -4.50 25.43 -14.75
CA TYR A 460 -4.67 25.81 -13.34
C TYR A 460 -4.92 27.31 -13.13
N ALA A 461 -4.47 28.19 -14.02
CA ALA A 461 -4.70 29.63 -13.87
C ALA A 461 -6.17 30.04 -14.14
N ASN A 462 -6.92 29.23 -14.91
CA ASN A 462 -8.23 29.59 -15.44
C ASN A 462 -9.32 28.55 -15.10
N ASN A 463 -9.01 27.55 -14.29
CA ASN A 463 -9.88 26.43 -13.99
C ASN A 463 -10.52 26.51 -12.59
N HIS A 464 -10.35 27.62 -11.86
CA HIS A 464 -10.88 27.72 -10.52
C HIS A 464 -11.29 29.14 -10.15
N VAL A 465 -12.26 29.25 -9.23
CA VAL A 465 -12.58 30.48 -8.52
C VAL A 465 -12.70 30.22 -7.03
N LYS A 466 -12.49 31.27 -6.26
CA LYS A 466 -12.71 31.27 -4.81
C LYS A 466 -14.20 31.18 -4.53
N PHE A 467 -14.65 30.23 -3.71
CA PHE A 467 -16.07 30.11 -3.37
C PHE A 467 -16.62 31.38 -2.70
N SER A 468 -15.81 32.10 -1.92
CA SER A 468 -16.23 33.37 -1.32
C SER A 468 -16.52 34.49 -2.34
N SER A 469 -16.05 34.33 -3.58
CA SER A 469 -16.33 35.25 -4.68
C SER A 469 -17.60 34.92 -5.47
N CYS A 470 -18.24 33.77 -5.19
CA CYS A 470 -19.52 33.41 -5.80
C CYS A 470 -20.64 34.30 -5.25
N ALA A 471 -21.56 34.71 -6.11
CA ALA A 471 -22.66 35.60 -5.76
C ALA A 471 -23.87 34.81 -5.26
N LEU A 472 -24.58 35.30 -4.25
CA LEU A 472 -25.88 34.70 -3.88
C LEU A 472 -26.89 34.91 -5.03
N ALA A 473 -27.62 33.87 -5.39
CA ALA A 473 -28.68 33.95 -6.39
C ALA A 473 -29.79 34.89 -5.92
N SER A 474 -30.45 35.58 -6.85
CA SER A 474 -31.48 36.57 -6.52
C SER A 474 -32.83 35.96 -6.11
N ASP A 475 -33.04 34.69 -6.46
CA ASP A 475 -34.32 33.97 -6.40
C ASP A 475 -34.22 32.65 -5.62
N SER A 476 -33.07 32.33 -5.06
CA SER A 476 -32.82 31.14 -4.24
C SER A 476 -31.72 31.41 -3.21
N ASP A 477 -31.59 30.49 -2.25
CA ASP A 477 -30.51 30.47 -1.25
C ASP A 477 -29.23 29.80 -1.79
N ASP A 478 -29.10 29.64 -3.12
CA ASP A 478 -27.95 29.02 -3.78
C ASP A 478 -26.92 30.08 -4.22
N PHE A 479 -25.68 29.66 -4.44
CA PHE A 479 -24.58 30.49 -4.89
C PHE A 479 -24.31 30.32 -6.39
N ILE A 480 -24.00 31.39 -7.10
CA ILE A 480 -23.65 31.41 -8.52
C ILE A 480 -22.15 31.67 -8.64
N CYS A 481 -21.44 30.67 -9.15
CA CYS A 481 -20.01 30.73 -9.43
C CYS A 481 -19.78 30.90 -10.95
N HIS A 482 -19.11 31.96 -11.34
CA HIS A 482 -18.81 32.26 -12.75
C HIS A 482 -17.47 31.67 -13.17
N TRP A 483 -17.46 30.95 -14.28
CA TRP A 483 -16.26 30.46 -14.94
C TRP A 483 -16.02 31.23 -16.25
N ASP A 484 -14.92 31.98 -16.32
CA ASP A 484 -14.49 32.69 -17.53
C ASP A 484 -13.69 31.75 -18.43
N THR A 485 -14.16 31.57 -19.67
CA THR A 485 -13.54 30.66 -20.65
C THR A 485 -12.87 31.40 -21.81
N SER A 486 -12.69 32.72 -21.71
CA SER A 486 -12.19 33.58 -22.80
C SER A 486 -10.76 33.26 -23.27
N THR A 487 -10.00 32.52 -22.46
CA THR A 487 -8.62 32.10 -22.76
C THR A 487 -8.53 30.63 -23.20
N LEU A 488 -9.65 29.89 -23.13
CA LEU A 488 -9.75 28.52 -23.57
C LEU A 488 -10.19 28.46 -25.03
N ASN A 489 -9.99 27.32 -25.68
CA ASN A 489 -10.43 27.09 -27.06
C ASN A 489 -9.96 28.19 -28.05
N ASN A 490 -8.73 28.68 -27.89
CA ASN A 490 -8.17 29.80 -28.65
C ASN A 490 -9.01 31.10 -28.61
N GLY A 491 -9.82 31.27 -27.57
CA GLY A 491 -10.74 32.39 -27.38
C GLY A 491 -12.10 32.23 -28.08
N ASP A 492 -12.32 31.12 -28.80
CA ASP A 492 -13.60 30.83 -29.41
C ASP A 492 -14.60 30.28 -28.39
N PRO A 493 -15.91 30.59 -28.50
CA PRO A 493 -16.92 30.08 -27.58
C PRO A 493 -16.96 28.55 -27.52
N ILE A 494 -17.02 28.00 -26.31
CA ILE A 494 -17.20 26.57 -26.10
C ILE A 494 -18.68 26.23 -26.32
N THR A 495 -18.96 25.37 -27.29
CA THR A 495 -20.34 24.99 -27.70
C THR A 495 -20.59 23.49 -27.71
N THR A 496 -19.55 22.69 -27.45
CA THR A 496 -19.59 21.21 -27.46
C THR A 496 -18.62 20.65 -26.43
N GLY A 497 -18.75 19.35 -26.14
CA GLY A 497 -17.93 18.64 -25.16
C GLY A 497 -18.55 18.70 -23.76
N THR A 498 -17.79 18.24 -22.78
CA THR A 498 -18.26 18.08 -21.41
C THR A 498 -17.61 19.11 -20.50
N GLY A 499 -18.43 19.88 -19.80
CA GLY A 499 -18.01 20.73 -18.69
C GLY A 499 -17.98 19.91 -17.42
N VAL A 500 -16.87 19.97 -16.69
CA VAL A 500 -16.68 19.27 -15.42
C VAL A 500 -16.60 20.29 -14.30
N PHE A 501 -17.37 20.07 -13.26
CA PHE A 501 -17.41 20.91 -12.08
C PHE A 501 -17.07 20.09 -10.84
N THR A 502 -16.18 20.60 -9.98
CA THR A 502 -15.81 19.95 -8.71
C THR A 502 -15.27 20.96 -7.69
N PHE A 503 -14.79 20.49 -6.54
CA PHE A 503 -14.18 21.31 -5.48
C PHE A 503 -12.79 20.76 -5.11
N ALA A 504 -11.81 21.60 -4.79
CA ALA A 504 -10.47 21.15 -4.34
C ALA A 504 -10.18 21.39 -2.84
N ASP A 505 -10.78 22.40 -2.22
CA ASP A 505 -10.33 22.90 -0.91
C ASP A 505 -11.42 22.80 0.17
N ALA A 506 -12.31 21.83 0.08
CA ALA A 506 -13.39 21.66 1.05
C ALA A 506 -12.93 20.98 2.36
N LEU A 507 -11.77 21.37 2.92
CA LEU A 507 -11.25 20.82 4.18
C LEU A 507 -11.94 21.46 5.38
N THR A 508 -12.78 20.68 6.04
CA THR A 508 -13.50 21.06 7.26
C THR A 508 -12.63 20.89 8.51
N CYS A 509 -12.86 21.75 9.51
CA CYS A 509 -12.20 21.67 10.81
C CYS A 509 -12.97 20.75 11.76
N ILE A 510 -12.34 19.63 12.12
CA ILE A 510 -12.85 18.68 13.10
C ILE A 510 -12.04 18.81 14.38
N ASN A 511 -12.70 18.96 15.53
CA ASN A 511 -12.02 18.96 16.82
C ASN A 511 -11.41 17.58 17.09
N HIS A 512 -10.08 17.52 17.21
CA HIS A 512 -9.35 16.26 17.40
C HIS A 512 -9.78 15.49 18.67
N GLN A 513 -10.26 16.19 19.70
CA GLN A 513 -10.65 15.58 20.97
C GLN A 513 -12.10 15.10 20.99
N THR A 514 -13.01 15.81 20.32
CA THR A 514 -14.46 15.48 20.34
C THR A 514 -14.94 14.80 19.07
N ASN A 515 -14.13 14.80 18.00
CA ASN A 515 -14.48 14.34 16.66
C ASN A 515 -15.67 15.11 16.05
N GLU A 516 -15.96 16.31 16.52
CA GLU A 516 -17.09 17.13 16.04
C GLU A 516 -16.63 18.24 15.10
N LEU A 517 -17.46 18.57 14.10
CA LEU A 517 -17.27 19.74 13.25
C LEU A 517 -17.28 21.02 14.11
N THR A 518 -16.24 21.84 13.98
CA THR A 518 -16.05 23.03 14.81
C THR A 518 -15.60 24.24 13.99
N ASP A 519 -15.73 25.44 14.57
CA ASP A 519 -15.09 26.64 14.03
C ASP A 519 -13.57 26.47 14.08
N CYS A 520 -12.90 26.70 12.97
CA CYS A 520 -11.44 26.60 12.87
C CYS A 520 -10.70 27.58 13.78
N ALA A 521 -11.35 28.63 14.25
CA ALA A 521 -10.83 29.61 15.19
C ALA A 521 -11.29 29.36 16.63
N ALA A 522 -12.01 28.27 16.90
CA ALA A 522 -12.44 27.92 18.25
C ALA A 522 -11.25 27.67 19.18
N THR A 523 -11.44 28.04 20.44
CA THR A 523 -10.48 27.85 21.51
C THR A 523 -11.03 26.90 22.57
N ASP A 524 -10.14 26.23 23.30
CA ASP A 524 -10.49 25.46 24.48
C ASP A 524 -10.97 26.34 25.64
N ILE A 525 -11.27 25.72 26.77
CA ILE A 525 -11.72 26.41 28.00
C ILE A 525 -10.66 27.38 28.58
N ASN A 526 -9.39 27.23 28.19
CA ASN A 526 -8.26 28.05 28.63
C ASN A 526 -7.96 29.18 27.64
N GLY A 527 -8.64 29.24 26.50
CA GLY A 527 -8.39 30.21 25.44
C GLY A 527 -7.25 29.83 24.49
N GLU A 528 -6.77 28.58 24.54
CA GLU A 528 -5.79 28.04 23.60
C GLU A 528 -6.49 27.51 22.35
N ALA A 529 -5.84 27.58 21.19
CA ALA A 529 -6.42 27.09 19.95
C ALA A 529 -6.68 25.58 20.04
N LEU A 530 -7.85 25.12 19.59
CA LEU A 530 -8.14 23.69 19.53
C LEU A 530 -7.16 22.98 18.60
N GLU A 531 -6.84 21.74 18.93
CA GLU A 531 -6.22 20.81 17.98
C GLU A 531 -7.28 20.38 16.95
N ILE A 532 -6.97 20.55 15.67
CA ILE A 532 -7.92 20.38 14.57
C ILE A 532 -7.37 19.38 13.55
N ASP A 533 -8.19 18.39 13.27
CA ASP A 533 -8.03 17.51 12.11
C ASP A 533 -8.69 18.16 10.89
N LEU A 534 -7.97 18.20 9.77
CA LEU A 534 -8.48 18.73 8.49
C LEU A 534 -8.99 17.59 7.63
N LEU A 535 -10.31 17.49 7.48
CA LEU A 535 -10.95 16.41 6.72
C LEU A 535 -11.83 16.95 5.61
N PRO A 536 -11.82 16.32 4.42
CA PRO A 536 -12.54 16.84 3.26
C PRO A 536 -14.04 16.58 3.45
N ALA A 537 -14.84 17.62 3.22
CA ALA A 537 -16.28 17.47 3.04
C ALA A 537 -16.56 16.57 1.82
N PRO A 538 -17.75 15.94 1.76
CA PRO A 538 -18.17 15.09 0.65
C PRO A 538 -17.99 15.78 -0.69
N LEU A 539 -17.38 15.04 -1.59
CA LEU A 539 -17.09 15.52 -2.92
C LEU A 539 -18.38 15.70 -3.73
N SER A 540 -18.53 16.87 -4.34
CA SER A 540 -19.54 17.14 -5.35
C SER A 540 -18.86 17.26 -6.71
N ILE A 541 -19.09 16.27 -7.57
CA ILE A 541 -18.72 16.32 -8.99
C ILE A 541 -20.01 16.43 -9.79
N SER A 542 -19.99 17.26 -10.83
CA SER A 542 -21.07 17.32 -11.80
C SER A 542 -20.52 17.51 -13.19
N HIS A 543 -21.11 16.80 -14.16
CA HIS A 543 -20.74 16.88 -15.56
C HIS A 543 -21.93 17.41 -16.36
N PHE A 544 -21.65 18.28 -17.31
CA PHE A 544 -22.65 18.91 -18.16
C PHE A 544 -22.25 18.79 -19.61
N ASP A 545 -23.17 18.40 -20.48
CA ASP A 545 -23.00 18.56 -21.93
C ASP A 545 -23.13 20.05 -22.27
N LEU A 546 -22.05 20.69 -22.72
CA LEU A 546 -22.03 22.13 -22.96
C LEU A 546 -22.84 22.57 -24.18
N SER A 547 -23.31 21.64 -25.01
CA SER A 547 -24.22 21.93 -26.12
C SER A 547 -25.68 22.05 -25.68
N SER A 548 -26.09 21.22 -24.71
CA SER A 548 -27.46 21.16 -24.20
C SER A 548 -27.64 21.81 -22.82
N LEU A 549 -26.54 22.04 -22.11
CA LEU A 549 -26.44 22.46 -20.71
C LEU A 549 -27.12 21.48 -19.73
N ALA A 550 -27.41 20.26 -20.18
CA ALA A 550 -27.98 19.21 -19.36
C ALA A 550 -26.88 18.46 -18.60
N THR A 551 -27.22 17.95 -17.41
CA THR A 551 -26.37 17.03 -16.66
C THR A 551 -26.16 15.74 -17.46
N THR A 552 -24.95 15.19 -17.38
CA THR A 552 -24.60 13.90 -17.99
C THR A 552 -23.94 12.99 -16.98
N ASP A 553 -24.53 11.82 -16.73
CA ASP A 553 -23.99 10.85 -15.77
C ASP A 553 -23.03 9.85 -16.43
N ASP A 554 -23.02 9.78 -17.77
CA ASP A 554 -22.21 8.83 -18.55
C ASP A 554 -20.76 9.30 -18.79
N TYR A 555 -20.34 10.41 -18.18
CA TYR A 555 -18.98 10.91 -18.35
C TYR A 555 -17.98 10.06 -17.56
N GLU A 556 -17.02 9.49 -18.29
CA GLU A 556 -15.87 8.79 -17.72
C GLU A 556 -14.65 9.72 -17.70
N ASN A 557 -14.03 9.87 -16.53
CA ASN A 557 -12.81 10.64 -16.42
C ASN A 557 -11.64 9.88 -17.05
N LYS A 558 -11.01 10.52 -18.04
CA LYS A 558 -9.95 9.92 -18.84
C LYS A 558 -8.57 10.01 -18.20
N PHE A 559 -8.39 9.33 -17.06
CA PHE A 559 -7.10 9.23 -16.38
C PHE A 559 -6.36 7.90 -16.65
N ALA A 560 -7.08 6.83 -16.98
CA ALA A 560 -6.56 5.46 -17.16
C ALA A 560 -5.93 4.86 -15.88
N ALA A 561 -6.62 4.92 -14.74
CA ALA A 561 -6.27 4.13 -13.55
C ALA A 561 -7.54 3.82 -12.75
N ASP A 562 -7.49 2.77 -11.94
CA ASP A 562 -8.63 2.33 -11.14
C ASP A 562 -8.55 2.89 -9.71
N LEU A 563 -9.54 3.71 -9.34
CA LEU A 563 -9.56 4.35 -8.01
C LEU A 563 -9.60 3.30 -6.89
N ALA A 564 -10.26 2.16 -7.12
CA ALA A 564 -10.30 1.06 -6.18
C ALA A 564 -8.90 0.49 -5.90
N SER A 565 -8.03 0.44 -6.92
CA SER A 565 -6.65 -0.03 -6.77
C SER A 565 -5.80 0.96 -5.97
N CYS A 566 -5.99 2.28 -6.15
CA CYS A 566 -5.37 3.27 -5.25
C CYS A 566 -5.83 3.09 -3.80
N LYS A 567 -7.14 2.85 -3.60
CA LYS A 567 -7.76 2.68 -2.28
C LYS A 567 -7.36 1.39 -1.58
N SER A 568 -6.78 0.40 -2.26
CA SER A 568 -6.21 -0.79 -1.59
C SER A 568 -5.00 -0.41 -0.73
N CYS A 569 -4.26 0.63 -1.13
CA CYS A 569 -3.11 1.17 -0.39
C CYS A 569 -3.45 2.41 0.42
N HIS A 570 -4.31 3.29 -0.08
CA HIS A 570 -4.60 4.60 0.52
C HIS A 570 -5.93 4.66 1.32
N SER A 571 -6.56 3.50 1.56
CA SER A 571 -7.91 3.32 2.11
C SER A 571 -9.03 4.05 1.38
N ALA A 572 -10.27 3.74 1.75
CA ALA A 572 -11.48 4.35 1.18
C ALA A 572 -11.54 5.87 1.39
N ASP A 573 -10.85 6.37 2.42
CA ASP A 573 -10.77 7.76 2.86
C ASP A 573 -9.55 8.52 2.32
N MET A 574 -8.80 7.95 1.35
CA MET A 574 -7.66 8.57 0.67
C MET A 574 -7.85 10.07 0.47
N ASN A 575 -6.96 10.88 1.06
CA ASN A 575 -6.98 12.32 0.91
C ASN A 575 -5.58 12.88 0.67
N ILE A 576 -5.32 13.25 -0.58
CA ILE A 576 -4.04 13.81 -0.99
C ILE A 576 -4.04 15.31 -0.73
N HIS A 577 -2.88 15.82 -0.28
CA HIS A 577 -2.63 17.22 0.11
C HIS A 577 -3.33 17.70 1.39
N ALA A 578 -3.87 16.81 2.23
CA ALA A 578 -4.76 17.10 3.37
C ALA A 578 -4.31 18.22 4.34
N THR A 579 -3.03 18.58 4.38
CA THR A 579 -2.49 19.70 5.19
C THR A 579 -2.69 21.09 4.55
N ARG A 580 -3.07 21.15 3.28
CA ARG A 580 -3.31 22.37 2.51
C ARG A 580 -4.68 22.35 1.81
N HIS A 581 -4.91 21.36 0.96
CA HIS A 581 -6.14 21.17 0.17
C HIS A 581 -6.49 19.68 0.08
N GLY A 582 -7.72 19.30 -0.29
CA GLY A 582 -8.14 17.89 -0.25
C GLY A 582 -8.51 17.34 -1.61
N ALA A 583 -7.86 16.27 -2.04
CA ALA A 583 -8.26 15.53 -3.25
C ALA A 583 -8.36 14.03 -2.97
N ASN A 584 -9.53 13.45 -3.24
CA ASN A 584 -9.85 12.04 -3.00
C ASN A 584 -10.44 11.31 -4.22
N ASP A 585 -10.59 12.01 -5.36
CA ASP A 585 -11.08 11.47 -6.62
C ASP A 585 -10.24 11.95 -7.82
N PHE A 586 -10.16 11.12 -8.86
CA PHE A 586 -9.41 11.49 -10.07
C PHE A 586 -9.92 12.75 -10.74
N THR A 587 -11.21 13.08 -10.64
CA THR A 587 -11.80 14.31 -11.19
C THR A 587 -11.27 15.55 -10.52
N GLN A 588 -11.12 15.53 -9.19
CA GLN A 588 -10.44 16.61 -8.47
C GLN A 588 -8.96 16.67 -8.85
N CYS A 589 -8.28 15.52 -8.81
CA CYS A 589 -6.87 15.43 -9.09
C CYS A 589 -6.57 15.98 -10.48
N THR A 590 -7.22 15.48 -11.53
CA THR A 590 -7.03 15.88 -12.93
C THR A 590 -7.55 17.28 -13.24
N SER A 591 -8.56 17.79 -12.52
CA SER A 591 -8.96 19.19 -12.64
C SER A 591 -7.76 20.12 -12.40
N CYS A 592 -6.92 19.76 -11.44
CA CYS A 592 -5.65 20.41 -11.15
C CYS A 592 -4.47 19.88 -12.00
N HIS A 593 -4.29 18.58 -12.05
CA HIS A 593 -3.13 17.85 -12.55
C HIS A 593 -3.42 17.22 -13.92
N ASN A 594 -3.73 18.06 -14.90
CA ASN A 594 -3.87 17.65 -16.29
C ASN A 594 -2.63 18.04 -17.12
N ALA A 595 -2.64 17.63 -18.39
CA ALA A 595 -1.54 17.84 -19.33
C ALA A 595 -1.17 19.32 -19.54
N THR A 596 -2.07 20.27 -19.26
CA THR A 596 -1.80 21.71 -19.46
C THR A 596 -1.07 22.36 -18.28
N ARG A 597 -0.89 21.66 -17.15
CA ARG A 597 -0.28 22.23 -15.96
C ARG A 597 1.23 21.94 -15.88
N PRO A 598 2.09 22.95 -16.00
CA PRO A 598 3.48 22.82 -15.60
C PRO A 598 3.61 22.78 -14.07
N ALA A 599 4.59 22.04 -13.56
CA ALA A 599 4.90 22.04 -12.13
C ALA A 599 5.56 23.36 -11.70
N TYR A 600 5.65 23.56 -10.38
CA TYR A 600 6.40 24.68 -9.83
C TYR A 600 7.91 24.56 -10.18
N TYR A 601 8.43 23.34 -10.20
CA TYR A 601 9.81 23.05 -10.54
C TYR A 601 10.03 23.15 -12.07
N ALA A 602 11.16 23.74 -12.46
CA ALA A 602 11.53 23.86 -13.87
C ALA A 602 11.64 22.48 -14.55
N GLY A 603 11.24 22.39 -15.82
CA GLY A 603 11.35 21.18 -16.63
C GLY A 603 10.42 20.03 -16.25
N ARG A 604 9.61 20.18 -15.20
CA ARG A 604 8.72 19.14 -14.68
C ARG A 604 7.25 19.41 -15.06
N PRO A 605 6.51 18.40 -15.57
CA PRO A 605 5.07 18.51 -15.74
C PRO A 605 4.35 18.25 -14.41
N ALA A 606 3.23 18.91 -14.17
CA ALA A 606 2.33 18.58 -13.05
C ALA A 606 1.24 17.59 -13.45
N ASP A 607 1.25 17.11 -14.69
CA ASP A 607 0.31 16.12 -15.20
C ASP A 607 0.29 14.86 -14.31
N LEU A 608 -0.90 14.39 -13.96
CA LEU A 608 -1.07 13.30 -13.01
C LEU A 608 -0.43 11.99 -13.51
N LYS A 609 -0.47 11.72 -14.83
CA LYS A 609 0.19 10.55 -15.43
C LYS A 609 1.71 10.56 -15.28
N TYR A 610 2.29 11.74 -15.08
CA TYR A 610 3.71 11.88 -14.75
C TYR A 610 3.94 11.79 -13.24
N GLN A 611 3.16 12.56 -12.46
CA GLN A 611 3.37 12.72 -11.02
C GLN A 611 3.20 11.40 -10.26
N VAL A 612 2.14 10.64 -10.55
CA VAL A 612 1.88 9.36 -9.86
C VAL A 612 3.02 8.38 -10.08
N HIS A 613 3.47 8.17 -11.31
CA HIS A 613 4.61 7.29 -11.58
C HIS A 613 5.89 7.80 -10.93
N LYS A 614 6.20 9.10 -11.07
CA LYS A 614 7.46 9.67 -10.56
C LYS A 614 7.57 9.56 -9.03
N LEU A 615 6.47 9.78 -8.31
CA LEU A 615 6.40 9.67 -6.85
C LEU A 615 6.57 8.23 -6.39
N HIS A 616 5.80 7.29 -6.96
CA HIS A 616 5.85 5.89 -6.54
C HIS A 616 7.15 5.19 -6.99
N ALA A 617 7.75 5.58 -8.11
CA ALA A 617 9.03 5.04 -8.55
C ALA A 617 10.25 5.52 -7.72
N SER A 618 10.03 6.30 -6.65
CA SER A 618 11.08 6.93 -5.83
C SER A 618 12.11 7.72 -6.66
N ASN A 619 11.70 8.14 -7.85
CA ASN A 619 12.56 8.77 -8.84
C ASN A 619 12.35 10.29 -8.86
N ASP A 620 11.74 10.87 -7.83
CA ASP A 620 11.50 12.31 -7.71
C ASP A 620 12.70 13.01 -7.03
N PRO A 621 13.59 13.65 -7.80
CA PRO A 621 14.80 14.30 -7.29
C PRO A 621 14.51 15.73 -6.85
N GLN A 622 13.31 16.04 -6.34
CA GLN A 622 12.95 17.39 -5.88
C GLN A 622 11.59 17.42 -5.16
N GLY A 623 11.62 17.41 -3.82
CA GLY A 623 10.60 18.07 -2.99
C GLY A 623 9.55 17.20 -2.29
N HIS A 624 9.54 15.87 -2.47
CA HIS A 624 8.61 14.98 -1.75
C HIS A 624 9.30 13.90 -0.90
N GLY A 625 10.65 13.90 -0.86
CA GLY A 625 11.44 12.84 -0.23
C GLY A 625 11.36 11.51 -0.99
N ALA A 626 12.25 10.57 -0.65
CA ALA A 626 12.19 9.23 -1.20
C ALA A 626 11.01 8.45 -0.58
N ILE A 627 9.94 8.23 -1.35
CA ILE A 627 8.81 7.39 -0.94
C ILE A 627 9.18 5.93 -1.23
N LYS A 628 9.19 5.07 -0.21
CA LYS A 628 9.40 3.63 -0.39
C LYS A 628 8.10 2.98 -0.83
N PHE A 629 7.96 2.68 -2.12
CA PHE A 629 6.81 1.93 -2.62
C PHE A 629 6.85 0.47 -2.12
N PRO A 630 5.76 -0.07 -1.56
CA PRO A 630 5.77 -1.35 -0.87
C PRO A 630 5.81 -2.59 -1.77
N ALA A 631 5.70 -2.43 -3.09
CA ALA A 631 5.59 -3.51 -4.05
C ALA A 631 6.51 -3.32 -5.26
N GLU A 632 6.50 -4.28 -6.18
CA GLU A 632 7.30 -4.22 -7.41
C GLU A 632 6.76 -3.14 -8.37
N LEU A 633 7.63 -2.20 -8.75
CA LEU A 633 7.26 -1.03 -9.57
C LEU A 633 6.87 -1.38 -11.01
N ASN A 634 7.32 -2.52 -11.52
CA ASN A 634 6.97 -2.98 -12.86
C ASN A 634 5.59 -3.64 -12.93
N ASN A 635 4.92 -3.89 -11.80
CA ASN A 635 3.57 -4.44 -11.83
C ASN A 635 2.52 -3.35 -12.04
N CYS A 636 2.27 -3.02 -13.31
CA CYS A 636 1.29 -2.00 -13.71
C CYS A 636 -0.14 -2.34 -13.25
N GLN A 637 -0.47 -3.62 -13.08
CA GLN A 637 -1.81 -4.07 -12.69
C GLN A 637 -2.20 -3.66 -11.26
N GLN A 638 -1.24 -3.19 -10.45
CA GLN A 638 -1.53 -2.59 -9.15
C GLN A 638 -2.30 -1.27 -9.25
N CYS A 639 -2.28 -0.59 -10.39
CA CYS A 639 -2.99 0.67 -10.60
C CYS A 639 -3.91 0.65 -11.82
N HIS A 640 -3.64 -0.24 -12.78
CA HIS A 640 -4.28 -0.24 -14.08
C HIS A 640 -4.99 -1.56 -14.38
N SER A 641 -6.19 -1.47 -14.93
CA SER A 641 -6.80 -2.58 -15.68
C SER A 641 -6.05 -2.83 -17.00
N GLU A 642 -6.13 -4.06 -17.54
CA GLU A 642 -5.37 -4.47 -18.74
C GLU A 642 -5.55 -3.51 -19.93
N GLY A 643 -6.77 -3.01 -20.17
CA GLY A 643 -7.04 -2.07 -21.26
C GLY A 643 -6.52 -0.63 -21.04
N GLN A 644 -6.11 -0.28 -19.82
CA GLN A 644 -5.68 1.08 -19.47
C GLN A 644 -4.20 1.35 -19.79
N ILE A 645 -3.36 0.31 -19.90
CA ILE A 645 -1.93 0.43 -20.18
C ILE A 645 -1.58 0.29 -21.67
N ASP A 646 -2.57 0.03 -22.53
CA ASP A 646 -2.32 -0.20 -23.95
C ASP A 646 -1.92 1.10 -24.68
N LEU A 647 -1.20 0.94 -25.79
CA LEU A 647 -0.74 2.03 -26.62
C LEU A 647 -1.43 2.01 -28.00
N PRO A 648 -1.79 3.17 -28.57
CA PRO A 648 -1.55 4.52 -28.06
C PRO A 648 -2.43 4.85 -26.84
N LEU A 649 -1.98 5.82 -26.03
CA LEU A 649 -2.70 6.24 -24.83
C LEU A 649 -4.10 6.75 -25.19
N ALA A 650 -5.13 5.96 -24.90
CA ALA A 650 -6.51 6.27 -25.30
C ALA A 650 -7.18 7.33 -24.40
N GLN A 651 -6.84 7.35 -23.11
CA GLN A 651 -7.54 8.18 -22.12
C GLN A 651 -6.88 9.56 -21.96
N ASN A 652 -5.55 9.66 -21.97
CA ASN A 652 -4.85 10.93 -21.81
C ASN A 652 -3.83 11.16 -22.95
N PRO A 653 -4.31 11.39 -24.20
CA PRO A 653 -3.45 11.56 -25.38
C PRO A 653 -2.78 12.93 -25.46
N ARG A 654 -2.99 13.81 -24.47
CA ARG A 654 -2.48 15.18 -24.51
C ARG A 654 -0.99 15.26 -24.16
N ALA A 655 -0.27 16.05 -24.95
CA ALA A 655 1.11 16.43 -24.67
C ALA A 655 1.20 17.21 -23.35
N ALA A 656 2.16 16.86 -22.50
CA ALA A 656 2.31 17.46 -21.18
C ALA A 656 3.15 18.74 -21.23
N ALA A 657 2.63 19.80 -20.63
CA ALA A 657 3.31 21.07 -20.45
C ALA A 657 4.28 21.00 -19.27
N THR A 658 5.47 21.56 -19.47
CA THR A 658 6.48 21.77 -18.43
C THR A 658 6.89 23.22 -18.41
N LYS A 659 7.32 23.73 -17.25
CA LYS A 659 7.87 25.09 -17.17
C LYS A 659 9.19 25.14 -17.94
N ASN A 660 9.30 26.03 -18.92
CA ASN A 660 10.52 26.23 -19.70
C ASN A 660 11.69 26.62 -18.78
N PRO A 661 12.75 25.81 -18.65
CA PRO A 661 13.84 26.10 -17.73
C PRO A 661 14.66 27.35 -18.05
N THR A 662 14.65 27.80 -19.31
CA THR A 662 15.39 29.02 -19.73
C THR A 662 14.57 30.31 -19.59
N TYR A 663 13.28 30.20 -19.25
CA TYR A 663 12.39 31.36 -19.18
C TYR A 663 12.49 32.06 -17.81
N ALA A 664 12.87 33.34 -17.83
CA ALA A 664 12.97 34.16 -16.64
C ALA A 664 11.58 34.73 -16.24
N GLY A 665 10.76 33.92 -15.58
CA GLY A 665 9.46 34.40 -15.07
C GLY A 665 8.47 33.30 -14.69
N TRP A 666 7.28 33.75 -14.26
CA TRP A 666 6.15 32.91 -13.82
C TRP A 666 4.84 33.26 -14.54
N ASN A 667 4.93 33.74 -15.78
CA ASN A 667 3.75 34.03 -16.60
C ASN A 667 3.43 32.86 -17.51
N LEU A 668 2.57 31.94 -17.07
CA LEU A 668 2.16 30.77 -17.87
C LEU A 668 1.25 31.13 -19.05
N LEU A 669 0.78 32.37 -19.15
CA LEU A 669 0.09 32.88 -20.34
C LEU A 669 1.06 33.29 -21.45
N ASP A 670 2.37 33.38 -21.16
CA ASP A 670 3.39 33.58 -22.18
C ASP A 670 3.71 32.23 -22.84
N PRO A 671 3.54 32.08 -24.17
CA PRO A 671 3.90 30.86 -24.87
C PRO A 671 5.37 30.44 -24.69
N ALA A 672 6.27 31.39 -24.41
CA ALA A 672 7.68 31.09 -24.14
C ALA A 672 7.93 30.47 -22.76
N ALA A 673 6.95 30.53 -21.85
CA ALA A 673 7.09 30.03 -20.48
C ALA A 673 6.89 28.51 -20.35
N SER A 674 6.41 27.85 -21.40
CA SER A 674 6.14 26.41 -21.40
C SER A 674 6.82 25.70 -22.56
N VAL A 675 7.22 24.45 -22.33
CA VAL A 675 7.63 23.51 -23.37
C VAL A 675 6.88 22.19 -23.20
N TYR A 676 6.63 21.50 -24.31
CA TYR A 676 5.74 20.35 -24.37
C TYR A 676 6.48 19.07 -24.73
N THR A 677 6.03 17.96 -24.15
CA THR A 677 6.51 16.61 -24.44
C THR A 677 5.35 15.73 -24.87
N SER A 678 5.58 14.87 -25.87
CA SER A 678 4.57 13.94 -26.39
C SER A 678 4.03 13.01 -25.29
N PRO A 679 2.78 12.53 -25.40
CA PRO A 679 2.05 11.90 -24.30
C PRO A 679 2.69 10.58 -23.83
N THR A 680 3.10 9.68 -24.74
CA THR A 680 3.72 8.40 -24.36
C THR A 680 5.11 8.62 -23.80
N ALA A 681 5.92 9.48 -24.41
CA ALA A 681 7.23 9.86 -23.90
C ALA A 681 7.16 10.46 -22.49
N THR A 682 6.13 11.26 -22.19
CA THR A 682 5.89 11.80 -20.85
C THR A 682 5.73 10.68 -19.83
N VAL A 683 5.00 9.61 -20.15
CA VAL A 683 4.82 8.46 -19.24
C VAL A 683 6.12 7.67 -19.11
N CYS A 684 6.74 7.25 -20.22
CA CYS A 684 7.92 6.37 -20.17
C CYS A 684 9.12 7.02 -19.48
N THR A 685 9.29 8.34 -19.62
CA THR A 685 10.38 9.10 -18.98
C THR A 685 10.29 9.13 -17.46
N THR A 686 9.11 8.88 -16.86
CA THR A 686 8.96 8.89 -15.40
C THR A 686 9.85 7.87 -14.69
N CYS A 687 10.02 6.69 -15.31
CA CYS A 687 10.78 5.56 -14.77
C CYS A 687 12.08 5.29 -15.53
N HIS A 688 12.10 5.50 -16.85
CA HIS A 688 13.24 5.12 -17.69
C HIS A 688 14.27 6.22 -17.89
N ILE A 689 13.96 7.48 -17.53
CA ILE A 689 14.85 8.62 -17.72
C ILE A 689 14.96 9.41 -16.43
N SER A 690 16.19 9.64 -15.98
CA SER A 690 16.48 10.37 -14.75
C SER A 690 16.19 11.87 -14.85
N VAL A 691 16.48 12.46 -16.02
CA VAL A 691 16.27 13.89 -16.31
C VAL A 691 14.81 14.18 -16.65
N THR A 692 14.24 15.23 -16.07
CA THR A 692 12.85 15.61 -16.35
C THR A 692 12.69 16.11 -17.79
N PRO A 693 11.56 15.81 -18.46
CA PRO A 693 11.44 15.92 -19.92
C PRO A 693 11.57 17.36 -20.43
N GLY A 694 11.26 18.37 -19.63
CA GLY A 694 11.40 19.78 -20.05
C GLY A 694 12.85 20.28 -20.11
N PHE A 695 13.84 19.50 -19.67
CA PHE A 695 15.26 19.78 -19.92
C PHE A 695 15.81 19.07 -21.15
N ILE A 696 14.99 18.32 -21.89
CA ILE A 696 15.41 17.60 -23.10
C ILE A 696 14.95 18.42 -24.31
N ASP A 697 15.89 18.76 -25.19
CA ASP A 697 15.57 19.45 -26.44
C ASP A 697 15.07 18.48 -27.53
N ALA A 698 14.60 19.05 -28.64
CA ALA A 698 14.10 18.28 -29.78
C ALA A 698 15.16 17.36 -30.45
N THR A 699 16.45 17.52 -30.11
CA THR A 699 17.54 16.64 -30.58
C THR A 699 17.85 15.52 -29.59
N GLY A 700 17.14 15.47 -28.46
CA GLY A 700 17.34 14.49 -27.39
C GLY A 700 18.51 14.84 -26.46
N LYS A 701 18.98 16.08 -26.44
CA LYS A 701 20.08 16.53 -25.58
C LYS A 701 19.57 17.35 -24.42
N ILE A 702 20.33 17.33 -23.32
CA ILE A 702 20.08 18.22 -22.18
C ILE A 702 20.35 19.66 -22.62
N ILE A 703 19.38 20.54 -22.40
CA ILE A 703 19.53 21.98 -22.66
C ILE A 703 20.57 22.61 -21.72
N THR A 704 21.15 23.73 -22.14
CA THR A 704 22.05 24.54 -21.31
C THR A 704 21.38 25.84 -20.89
N ASN A 705 21.90 26.47 -19.83
CA ASN A 705 21.59 27.84 -19.50
C ASN A 705 21.87 28.78 -20.69
N THR A 706 21.30 29.99 -20.64
CA THR A 706 21.49 31.02 -21.67
C THR A 706 22.96 31.44 -21.84
N ASP A 707 23.78 31.27 -20.80
CA ASP A 707 25.22 31.53 -20.83
C ASP A 707 26.07 30.32 -21.31
N GLY A 708 25.42 29.20 -21.65
CA GLY A 708 26.05 27.97 -22.10
C GLY A 708 26.51 27.03 -20.98
N SER A 709 26.29 27.38 -19.71
CA SER A 709 26.57 26.47 -18.59
C SER A 709 25.53 25.35 -18.46
N ALA A 710 25.92 24.23 -17.86
CA ALA A 710 24.97 23.14 -17.56
C ALA A 710 24.00 23.57 -16.45
N PHE A 711 22.75 23.11 -16.55
CA PHE A 711 21.85 23.12 -15.39
C PHE A 711 22.37 22.14 -14.34
N VAL A 712 22.01 22.39 -13.08
CA VAL A 712 22.37 21.54 -11.95
C VAL A 712 21.15 20.84 -11.36
N ASP A 713 21.37 19.66 -10.80
CA ASP A 713 20.36 18.92 -10.05
C ASP A 713 20.18 19.48 -8.62
N GLU A 714 19.38 18.79 -7.80
CA GLU A 714 19.11 19.19 -6.42
C GLU A 714 20.34 19.17 -5.50
N ASN A 715 21.37 18.40 -5.86
CA ASN A 715 22.64 18.32 -5.14
C ASN A 715 23.65 19.38 -5.60
N GLY A 716 23.28 20.16 -6.63
CA GLY A 716 24.16 21.16 -7.25
C GLY A 716 25.14 20.56 -8.26
N ASP A 717 24.99 19.28 -8.62
CA ASP A 717 25.82 18.62 -9.63
C ASP A 717 25.29 18.90 -11.04
N PRO A 718 26.17 19.02 -12.07
CA PRO A 718 25.72 19.20 -13.44
C PRO A 718 24.79 18.07 -13.87
N MET A 719 23.60 18.42 -14.35
CA MET A 719 22.65 17.43 -14.85
C MET A 719 23.26 16.68 -16.03
N ALA A 720 23.16 15.35 -15.94
CA ALA A 720 23.65 14.44 -16.95
C ALA A 720 22.70 13.25 -17.05
N PHE A 721 22.60 12.70 -18.27
CA PHE A 721 21.96 11.42 -18.48
C PHE A 721 22.79 10.31 -17.82
N LYS A 722 22.10 9.34 -17.20
CA LYS A 722 22.71 8.13 -16.66
C LYS A 722 22.86 7.09 -17.76
N ASP A 723 23.87 6.22 -17.64
CA ASP A 723 24.06 5.02 -18.47
C ASP A 723 23.71 5.20 -19.97
N ASN A 724 22.77 4.39 -20.47
CA ASN A 724 22.28 4.34 -21.84
C ASN A 724 21.04 5.24 -22.09
N GLU A 725 20.70 6.15 -21.16
CA GLU A 725 19.51 7.02 -21.31
C GLU A 725 19.55 7.85 -22.59
N GLN A 726 20.73 8.31 -23.03
CA GLN A 726 20.86 9.00 -24.31
C GLN A 726 20.45 8.13 -25.50
N ASP A 727 20.79 6.83 -25.48
CA ASP A 727 20.39 5.88 -26.52
C ASP A 727 18.89 5.58 -26.45
N ILE A 728 18.32 5.52 -25.24
CA ILE A 728 16.87 5.36 -25.02
C ILE A 728 16.13 6.57 -25.60
N ILE A 729 16.58 7.80 -25.32
CA ILE A 729 15.97 9.03 -25.86
C ILE A 729 16.10 9.06 -27.38
N ASN A 730 17.28 8.71 -27.92
CA ASN A 730 17.47 8.60 -29.37
C ASN A 730 16.51 7.59 -29.98
N HIS A 731 16.29 6.44 -29.33
CA HIS A 731 15.30 5.45 -29.73
C HIS A 731 13.87 6.01 -29.69
N MET A 732 13.49 6.69 -28.61
CA MET A 732 12.18 7.32 -28.46
C MET A 732 11.92 8.32 -29.59
N ILE A 733 12.88 9.17 -29.93
CA ILE A 733 12.74 10.17 -31.00
C ILE A 733 12.77 9.51 -32.39
N LEU A 734 13.81 8.73 -32.70
CA LEU A 734 14.06 8.24 -34.06
C LEU A 734 13.15 7.09 -34.48
N ALA A 735 12.81 6.19 -33.55
CA ALA A 735 11.98 5.02 -33.81
C ALA A 735 10.56 5.19 -33.28
N GLY A 736 10.42 5.83 -32.11
CA GLY A 736 9.13 6.07 -31.46
C GLY A 736 8.41 7.33 -31.92
N GLY A 737 9.07 8.27 -32.60
CA GLY A 737 8.46 9.55 -33.00
C GLY A 737 8.18 10.50 -31.82
N ALA A 738 8.78 10.25 -30.65
CA ALA A 738 8.62 11.10 -29.48
C ALA A 738 9.09 12.53 -29.74
N VAL A 739 8.39 13.49 -29.15
CA VAL A 739 8.71 14.91 -29.23
C VAL A 739 9.05 15.44 -27.85
N PHE A 740 10.19 16.12 -27.75
CA PHE A 740 10.66 16.83 -26.57
C PHE A 740 10.89 18.30 -26.89
N GLY A 741 10.68 19.18 -25.91
CA GLY A 741 10.99 20.60 -26.04
C GLY A 741 10.17 21.36 -27.08
N ALA A 742 8.98 20.88 -27.45
CA ALA A 742 8.11 21.58 -28.40
C ALA A 742 7.60 22.90 -27.81
N THR A 743 7.32 23.88 -28.66
CA THR A 743 6.87 25.21 -28.21
C THR A 743 5.36 25.32 -28.09
N THR A 744 4.62 24.38 -28.68
CA THR A 744 3.17 24.28 -28.56
C THR A 744 2.73 22.83 -28.33
N ALA A 745 1.56 22.64 -27.70
CA ALA A 745 0.99 21.31 -27.52
C ALA A 745 0.74 20.61 -28.86
N ALA A 746 0.27 21.34 -29.88
CA ALA A 746 -0.02 20.79 -31.21
C ALA A 746 1.21 20.21 -31.92
N GLU A 747 2.40 20.77 -31.68
CA GLU A 747 3.67 20.24 -32.20
C GLU A 747 4.08 18.90 -31.56
N ALA A 748 3.58 18.62 -30.34
CA ALA A 748 3.89 17.43 -29.56
C ALA A 748 2.78 16.35 -29.59
N THR A 749 1.64 16.62 -30.23
CA THR A 749 0.50 15.69 -30.35
C THR A 749 0.59 14.85 -31.63
N ASP A 750 0.12 13.59 -31.58
CA ASP A 750 -0.04 12.66 -32.71
C ASP A 750 1.21 12.33 -33.55
N THR A 751 2.39 12.40 -32.94
CA THR A 751 3.69 12.13 -33.60
C THR A 751 4.26 10.75 -33.31
N GLU A 752 3.73 10.04 -32.32
CA GLU A 752 4.30 8.81 -31.78
C GLU A 752 3.86 7.53 -32.51
N ALA A 753 4.80 6.63 -32.74
CA ALA A 753 4.62 5.28 -33.30
C ALA A 753 4.92 4.17 -32.28
N CYS A 754 4.94 4.48 -30.98
CA CYS A 754 5.28 3.56 -29.89
C CYS A 754 4.44 2.27 -29.89
N SER A 755 3.15 2.39 -30.21
CA SER A 755 2.19 1.27 -30.26
C SER A 755 2.53 0.19 -31.29
N THR A 756 3.37 0.49 -32.27
CA THR A 756 3.81 -0.51 -33.26
C THR A 756 4.58 -1.67 -32.63
N CYS A 757 5.32 -1.38 -31.55
CA CYS A 757 6.20 -2.32 -30.87
C CYS A 757 5.83 -2.56 -29.40
N HIS A 758 5.31 -1.54 -28.71
CA HIS A 758 5.09 -1.55 -27.27
C HIS A 758 3.63 -1.68 -26.82
N ALA A 759 2.66 -1.71 -27.75
CA ALA A 759 1.29 -2.06 -27.41
C ALA A 759 1.18 -3.50 -26.89
N ILE A 760 0.12 -3.79 -26.15
CA ILE A 760 -0.15 -5.13 -25.60
C ILE A 760 -0.12 -6.19 -26.71
N GLY A 761 0.48 -7.34 -26.42
CA GLY A 761 0.57 -8.46 -27.36
C GLY A 761 1.64 -8.31 -28.45
N LYS A 762 2.27 -7.14 -28.61
CA LYS A 762 3.40 -6.94 -29.53
C LYS A 762 4.67 -7.67 -29.04
N SER A 763 5.70 -7.73 -29.87
CA SER A 763 6.93 -8.49 -29.55
C SER A 763 7.68 -7.95 -28.33
N VAL A 764 7.59 -6.65 -28.08
CA VAL A 764 8.14 -5.96 -26.90
C VAL A 764 7.07 -5.10 -26.24
N GLY A 765 5.85 -5.63 -26.21
CA GLY A 765 4.69 -5.01 -25.58
C GLY A 765 4.92 -4.76 -24.09
N VAL A 766 4.30 -3.72 -23.54
CA VAL A 766 4.37 -3.36 -22.12
C VAL A 766 4.03 -4.54 -21.20
N ASP A 767 3.09 -5.39 -21.63
CA ASP A 767 2.70 -6.64 -20.98
C ASP A 767 3.86 -7.62 -20.82
N LYS A 768 4.69 -7.78 -21.85
CA LYS A 768 5.79 -8.75 -21.86
C LYS A 768 7.04 -8.25 -21.17
N VAL A 769 7.40 -6.99 -21.39
CA VAL A 769 8.66 -6.43 -20.87
C VAL A 769 8.58 -6.13 -19.38
N HIS A 770 7.36 -5.97 -18.83
CA HIS A 770 7.14 -5.79 -17.40
C HIS A 770 6.62 -7.06 -16.69
N GLY A 771 6.43 -8.17 -17.41
CA GLY A 771 6.03 -9.45 -16.82
C GLY A 771 4.58 -9.48 -16.31
N LEU A 772 3.65 -8.83 -17.03
CA LEU A 772 2.24 -8.69 -16.66
C LEU A 772 1.32 -9.79 -17.22
N THR A 773 1.87 -10.73 -18.00
CA THR A 773 1.11 -11.86 -18.53
C THR A 773 1.18 -13.04 -17.57
N ASP A 774 0.01 -13.58 -17.22
CA ASP A 774 -0.20 -14.77 -16.36
C ASP A 774 0.84 -15.89 -16.49
#